data_AF-A0A6C0KNI5-F1
#
_entry.id   AF-A0A6C0KNI5-F1
#
_cell.length_a   1.000
_cell.length_b   1.000
_cell.length_c   1.000
_cell.angle_alpha   90.00
_cell.angle_beta   90.00
_cell.angle_gamma   90.00
#
_symmetry.space_group_name_H-M   'P 1'
#
loop_
_entity.id
_entity.type
_entity.pdbx_description
1 polymer ?
#
loop_
_entity_poly.entity_id
_entity_poly.type
_entity_poly.pdbx_seq_one_letter_code
_entity_poly.pdbx_strand_id
1 'polypeptide(L)'
;MQTTYEQATQYREQMVESAASASVSTASTTESTAVSAMEDTVVVTDFDRLTQEQKQVLHYLLQNKNIALLGAAGCGKSFLLSVVSTEFPGLKKRHTPHATTPRIQICAMTGCAALLLGHNAKTLHSWAGIGIGKGTVSELYNKIRRNTKSRRNWLCTDLLIIDEVSMLTADLLDKLNELAKKIRSNKQPFGGMQVMLVGDFYQLPPVHKGEESTKFAFESDAWKEIVHATVELTQIHRQKDEVFQSILKEARVGSLSKRSCEILQERQGLDWKTHKIRPTLIFPRRAEVDRINESNLRALKGRRYHYKAKLSYDGKIPEGFTEKEDGFQHALHNFDSNASYATDLELALNAQVMLIANVLPEMGLVNGSRGVIVDFCPHTELPIVEFMNGVKRVMGTHAWPIEEYEFVSRSQIPLRLGYAATMHKVQGSTLDAALIDVGPDIFEYGQAYVAMSRVRSLDALYMYDFDPRSFRVHPKVVEFYKHLLLEPEIQQIQLEPMEPQMQQIQQMQMEDIRSIEITPSKAMQRVHVIKSGSSNEQMDPLEPDTIQQCANWLYDSVPDDWKNILLVCQEKLLELSNVLSTKEFLPSKDHVWAALALTPFHSIKVVILGQDPYPTPGHANGLAFSVSSNTNPLPASLKNIYKELSQDLGKDPPVHGNLESWAKQGVLLLNTVLTVESGSPQSHSKIGWEEVTDQLIRSIAAQTEGTIFVLWGKSAQVKKKVLDLYLQKNKHRVFESSHPSPLSAYRGFFGSKPFSTINQWLTELQKEPVEWF
;
A
#
# COMPACT_ATOMS: atom_id res chain seq x y z
N MET A 1 1.77 -55.69 -12.75
CA MET A 1 1.25 -54.84 -11.67
C MET A 1 1.64 -55.43 -10.31
N GLN A 2 2.95 -55.66 -10.06
CA GLN A 2 3.50 -55.97 -8.73
C GLN A 2 5.05 -55.96 -8.67
N THR A 3 5.71 -55.10 -9.47
CA THR A 3 7.20 -55.03 -9.51
C THR A 3 7.75 -53.61 -9.67
N THR A 4 6.95 -52.59 -9.32
CA THR A 4 7.35 -51.17 -9.37
C THR A 4 7.04 -50.40 -8.09
N TYR A 5 6.67 -51.10 -7.00
CA TYR A 5 6.44 -50.48 -5.69
C TYR A 5 7.58 -50.75 -4.69
N GLU A 6 8.34 -51.84 -4.84
CA GLU A 6 9.48 -52.16 -3.94
C GLU A 6 10.78 -51.45 -4.32
N GLN A 7 10.96 -51.02 -5.57
CA GLN A 7 12.13 -50.24 -5.99
C GLN A 7 12.06 -48.75 -5.60
N ALA A 8 10.89 -48.24 -5.22
CA ALA A 8 10.71 -46.85 -4.77
C ALA A 8 11.00 -46.66 -3.27
N THR A 9 10.97 -47.75 -2.48
CA THR A 9 11.22 -47.70 -1.04
C THR A 9 12.71 -47.84 -0.70
N GLN A 10 13.46 -48.62 -1.48
CA GLN A 10 14.92 -48.81 -1.31
C GLN A 10 15.75 -47.55 -1.62
N TYR A 11 15.29 -46.68 -2.53
CA TYR A 11 15.97 -45.41 -2.86
C TYR A 11 15.77 -44.32 -1.79
N ARG A 12 14.76 -44.48 -0.92
CA ARG A 12 14.42 -43.51 0.12
C ARG A 12 15.16 -43.79 1.44
N GLU A 13 15.55 -45.04 1.69
CA GLU A 13 16.36 -45.43 2.86
C GLU A 13 17.87 -45.18 2.64
N GLN A 14 18.39 -45.36 1.41
CA GLN A 14 19.80 -45.04 1.10
C GLN A 14 20.14 -43.53 1.14
N MET A 15 19.14 -42.66 0.97
CA MET A 15 19.33 -41.20 1.10
C MET A 15 19.33 -40.72 2.56
N VAL A 16 18.82 -41.51 3.49
CA VAL A 16 18.80 -41.18 4.93
C VAL A 16 20.08 -41.66 5.64
N GLU A 17 20.72 -42.74 5.17
CA GLU A 17 22.01 -43.20 5.72
C GLU A 17 23.23 -42.42 5.20
N SER A 18 23.16 -41.80 4.00
CA SER A 18 24.26 -40.96 3.48
C SER A 18 24.36 -39.57 4.15
N ALA A 19 23.29 -39.09 4.77
CA ALA A 19 23.27 -37.84 5.53
C ALA A 19 23.77 -37.99 6.98
N ALA A 20 23.91 -39.24 7.47
CA ALA A 20 24.31 -39.55 8.85
C ALA A 20 25.80 -39.94 9.02
N SER A 21 26.60 -39.96 7.94
CA SER A 21 28.00 -40.46 7.95
C SER A 21 29.08 -39.38 7.77
N ALA A 22 28.72 -38.09 7.75
CA ALA A 22 29.69 -36.99 7.64
C ALA A 22 30.09 -36.34 8.98
N SER A 23 29.87 -37.01 10.12
CA SER A 23 30.09 -36.44 11.45
C SER A 23 30.76 -37.36 12.46
N VAL A 24 31.81 -38.12 12.10
CA VAL A 24 32.73 -38.72 13.09
C VAL A 24 34.14 -38.83 12.53
N SER A 25 35.05 -37.93 12.93
CA SER A 25 36.44 -38.23 13.35
C SER A 25 37.34 -36.99 13.25
N THR A 26 37.55 -36.33 14.39
CA THR A 26 38.88 -35.91 14.90
C THR A 26 38.63 -35.20 16.22
N ALA A 27 38.75 -35.95 17.32
CA ALA A 27 38.83 -35.40 18.66
C ALA A 27 40.30 -35.21 19.05
N SER A 28 40.56 -34.08 19.71
CA SER A 28 41.55 -33.82 20.77
C SER A 28 42.47 -32.64 20.47
N THR A 29 42.15 -31.47 21.03
CA THR A 29 42.95 -30.84 22.10
C THR A 29 42.31 -29.52 22.58
N THR A 30 42.14 -29.44 23.91
CA THR A 30 42.21 -28.25 24.79
C THR A 30 41.24 -27.07 24.62
N GLU A 31 40.24 -27.07 25.51
CA GLU A 31 39.84 -26.00 26.45
C GLU A 31 39.79 -24.51 26.04
N SER A 32 38.62 -23.95 26.38
CA SER A 32 38.30 -22.55 26.70
C SER A 32 37.85 -21.63 25.56
N THR A 33 36.81 -20.85 25.88
CA THR A 33 36.13 -19.80 25.10
C THR A 33 35.03 -20.26 24.13
N ALA A 34 33.81 -20.40 24.64
CA ALA A 34 32.58 -20.36 23.84
C ALA A 34 31.61 -19.33 24.44
N VAL A 35 31.69 -18.10 23.91
CA VAL A 35 30.63 -17.10 23.92
C VAL A 35 30.21 -16.94 22.46
N SER A 36 28.91 -16.78 22.20
CA SER A 36 28.28 -16.42 20.93
C SER A 36 28.01 -17.56 19.93
N ALA A 37 26.74 -17.99 19.87
CA ALA A 37 25.96 -18.12 18.62
C ALA A 37 24.62 -18.84 18.92
N MET A 38 23.58 -18.06 19.20
CA MET A 38 22.20 -18.44 18.88
C MET A 38 21.68 -17.32 17.99
N GLU A 39 21.66 -17.56 16.68
CA GLU A 39 21.03 -16.67 15.70
C GLU A 39 19.51 -16.87 15.75
N ASP A 40 18.82 -15.81 16.15
CA ASP A 40 17.38 -15.63 15.94
C ASP A 40 17.09 -15.50 14.44
N THR A 41 16.22 -16.37 13.92
CA THR A 41 15.58 -16.16 12.61
C THR A 41 14.64 -14.96 12.67
N VAL A 42 15.18 -13.77 12.36
CA VAL A 42 14.41 -12.54 12.15
C VAL A 42 13.50 -12.72 10.92
N VAL A 43 12.19 -12.56 11.11
CA VAL A 43 11.24 -12.45 10.00
C VAL A 43 11.45 -11.09 9.34
N VAL A 44 12.26 -11.06 8.28
CA VAL A 44 12.51 -9.86 7.47
C VAL A 44 11.20 -9.44 6.81
N THR A 45 10.69 -8.25 7.12
CA THR A 45 9.50 -7.70 6.47
C THR A 45 9.85 -7.13 5.10
N ASP A 46 8.91 -7.03 4.15
CA ASP A 46 9.17 -6.40 2.84
C ASP A 46 9.59 -4.92 2.96
N PHE A 47 9.33 -4.29 4.12
CA PHE A 47 9.78 -2.94 4.46
C PHE A 47 11.31 -2.86 4.67
N ASP A 48 11.91 -3.92 5.22
CA ASP A 48 13.36 -4.00 5.46
C ASP A 48 14.15 -4.12 4.15
N ARG A 49 13.48 -4.53 3.07
CA ARG A 49 14.07 -4.69 1.73
C ARG A 49 14.12 -3.39 0.91
N LEU A 50 13.58 -2.29 1.42
CA LEU A 50 13.53 -1.01 0.71
C LEU A 50 14.89 -0.31 0.69
N THR A 51 15.25 0.27 -0.45
CA THR A 51 16.45 1.14 -0.57
C THR A 51 16.27 2.46 0.17
N GLN A 52 17.35 3.21 0.35
CA GLN A 52 17.28 4.52 1.01
C GLN A 52 16.40 5.51 0.22
N GLU A 53 16.49 5.51 -1.12
CA GLU A 53 15.63 6.39 -1.93
C GLU A 53 14.15 5.99 -1.81
N GLN A 54 13.86 4.68 -1.74
CA GLN A 54 12.50 4.18 -1.53
C GLN A 54 11.96 4.54 -0.14
N LYS A 55 12.80 4.52 0.90
CA LYS A 55 12.45 4.97 2.26
C LYS A 55 12.19 6.48 2.31
N GLN A 56 12.93 7.28 1.53
CA GLN A 56 12.71 8.73 1.41
C GLN A 56 11.33 9.05 0.81
N VAL A 57 10.89 8.31 -0.22
CA VAL A 57 9.52 8.42 -0.75
C VAL A 57 8.50 8.22 0.36
N LEU A 58 8.65 7.17 1.17
CA LEU A 58 7.74 6.91 2.29
C LEU A 58 7.75 8.05 3.33
N HIS A 59 8.91 8.62 3.62
CA HIS A 59 9.04 9.77 4.52
C HIS A 59 8.25 10.98 4.02
N TYR A 60 8.36 11.33 2.73
CA TYR A 60 7.58 12.43 2.15
C TYR A 60 6.08 12.13 2.12
N LEU A 61 5.69 10.88 1.84
CA LEU A 61 4.28 10.49 1.89
C LEU A 61 3.70 10.65 3.31
N LEU A 62 4.45 10.29 4.35
CA LEU A 62 4.05 10.48 5.75
C LEU A 62 3.94 11.96 6.17
N GLN A 63 4.66 12.86 5.48
CA GLN A 63 4.55 14.32 5.65
C GLN A 63 3.39 14.93 4.86
N ASN A 64 2.51 14.12 4.26
CA ASN A 64 1.44 14.55 3.35
C ASN A 64 1.94 15.34 2.13
N LYS A 65 3.20 15.14 1.71
CA LYS A 65 3.72 15.76 0.49
C LYS A 65 3.25 14.95 -0.72
N ASN A 66 2.85 15.67 -1.77
CA ASN A 66 2.70 15.11 -3.10
C ASN A 66 4.08 14.98 -3.75
N ILE A 67 4.33 13.85 -4.40
CA ILE A 67 5.66 13.52 -4.89
C ILE A 67 5.66 12.99 -6.32
N ALA A 68 6.74 13.23 -7.04
CA ALA A 68 7.05 12.57 -8.30
C ALA A 68 8.15 11.52 -8.07
N LEU A 69 7.81 10.24 -8.19
CA LEU A 69 8.77 9.13 -8.16
C LEU A 69 9.21 8.79 -9.59
N LEU A 70 10.40 9.22 -9.93
CA LEU A 70 11.03 8.96 -11.21
C LEU A 70 12.10 7.86 -11.08
N GLY A 71 12.58 7.34 -12.21
CA GLY A 71 13.75 6.46 -12.21
C GLY A 71 13.71 5.47 -13.36
N ALA A 72 14.85 4.85 -13.64
CA ALA A 72 14.98 3.95 -14.78
C ALA A 72 14.05 2.72 -14.67
N ALA A 73 13.86 2.03 -15.79
CA ALA A 73 13.19 0.75 -15.82
C ALA A 73 13.91 -0.27 -14.93
N GLY A 74 13.17 -0.99 -14.09
CA GLY A 74 13.74 -2.02 -13.21
C GLY A 74 14.29 -1.53 -11.86
N CYS A 75 14.11 -0.25 -11.49
CA CYS A 75 14.55 0.29 -10.19
C CYS A 75 13.58 0.01 -9.02
N GLY A 76 12.59 -0.87 -9.19
CA GLY A 76 11.68 -1.25 -8.10
C GLY A 76 10.51 -0.29 -7.82
N LYS A 77 10.17 0.63 -8.74
CA LYS A 77 9.00 1.52 -8.61
C LYS A 77 7.71 0.75 -8.26
N SER A 78 7.36 -0.27 -9.05
CA SER A 78 6.15 -1.08 -8.82
C SER A 78 6.21 -1.89 -7.51
N PHE A 79 7.40 -2.29 -7.07
CA PHE A 79 7.58 -2.95 -5.77
C PHE A 79 7.26 -1.99 -4.62
N LEU A 80 7.77 -0.75 -4.68
CA LEU A 80 7.43 0.28 -3.71
C LEU A 80 5.92 0.58 -3.69
N LEU A 81 5.27 0.62 -4.86
CA LEU A 81 3.81 0.80 -4.93
C LEU A 81 3.05 -0.34 -4.24
N SER A 82 3.52 -1.59 -4.39
CA SER A 82 2.96 -2.74 -3.67
C SER A 82 3.09 -2.55 -2.16
N VAL A 83 4.27 -2.14 -1.67
CA VAL A 83 4.50 -1.85 -0.25
C VAL A 83 3.61 -0.71 0.26
N VAL A 84 3.47 0.39 -0.50
CA VAL A 84 2.57 1.50 -0.13
C VAL A 84 1.11 1.02 -0.07
N SER A 85 0.68 0.16 -0.99
CA SER A 85 -0.72 -0.32 -1.00
C SER A 85 -1.05 -1.31 0.13
N THR A 86 -0.06 -2.03 0.65
CA THR A 86 -0.24 -3.14 1.60
C THR A 86 0.16 -2.77 3.02
N GLU A 87 1.28 -2.07 3.19
CA GLU A 87 1.92 -1.83 4.48
C GLU A 87 1.87 -0.36 4.91
N PHE A 88 1.39 0.59 4.09
CA PHE A 88 1.34 2.02 4.46
C PHE A 88 0.42 2.23 5.68
N PRO A 89 0.96 2.52 6.88
CA PRO A 89 0.17 2.64 8.09
C PRO A 89 -0.46 4.04 8.09
N GLY A 90 -1.73 4.15 7.71
CA GLY A 90 -2.47 5.42 7.79
C GLY A 90 -3.69 5.55 6.88
N LEU A 91 -3.79 4.74 5.83
CA LEU A 91 -4.85 4.89 4.81
C LEU A 91 -5.52 3.54 4.48
N LYS A 92 -5.90 2.75 5.49
CA LYS A 92 -6.67 1.51 5.26
C LYS A 92 -8.14 1.82 4.92
N LYS A 93 -8.74 1.02 4.02
CA LYS A 93 -10.08 1.16 3.41
C LYS A 93 -11.14 1.74 4.37
N ARG A 94 -11.88 2.78 3.94
CA ARG A 94 -13.09 3.24 4.65
C ARG A 94 -14.15 2.14 4.57
N HIS A 95 -14.66 1.70 5.71
CA HIS A 95 -15.88 0.88 5.77
C HIS A 95 -17.07 1.82 5.77
N THR A 96 -17.90 1.75 4.73
CA THR A 96 -19.21 2.41 4.71
C THR A 96 -20.30 1.34 4.69
N PRO A 97 -21.55 1.64 5.08
CA PRO A 97 -22.62 0.65 5.21
C PRO A 97 -22.90 -0.18 3.94
N HIS A 98 -22.48 0.29 2.75
CA HIS A 98 -22.84 -0.33 1.47
C HIS A 98 -21.69 -0.59 0.48
N ALA A 99 -20.41 -0.31 0.80
CA ALA A 99 -19.25 -0.77 0.01
C ALA A 99 -17.91 -0.41 0.67
N THR A 100 -16.84 -1.10 0.27
CA THR A 100 -15.45 -0.74 0.58
C THR A 100 -14.86 0.12 -0.55
N THR A 101 -14.56 1.40 -0.29
CA THR A 101 -13.76 2.22 -1.21
C THR A 101 -12.34 2.39 -0.69
N PRO A 102 -11.31 2.19 -1.54
CA PRO A 102 -9.93 2.30 -1.09
C PRO A 102 -9.56 3.77 -0.84
N ARG A 103 -8.90 4.05 0.29
CA ARG A 103 -8.35 5.40 0.58
C ARG A 103 -7.10 5.69 -0.28
N ILE A 104 -6.37 4.64 -0.64
CA ILE A 104 -5.27 4.67 -1.61
C ILE A 104 -5.76 4.08 -2.92
N GLN A 105 -5.80 4.88 -3.98
CA GLN A 105 -6.07 4.37 -5.31
C GLN A 105 -4.79 4.35 -6.14
N ILE A 106 -4.47 3.18 -6.71
CA ILE A 106 -3.45 3.07 -7.75
C ILE A 106 -4.13 3.14 -9.12
N CYS A 107 -3.60 3.99 -9.99
CA CYS A 107 -4.03 4.15 -11.36
C CYS A 107 -2.83 4.00 -12.30
N ALA A 108 -3.07 3.53 -13.52
CA ALA A 108 -2.08 3.56 -14.60
C ALA A 108 -2.68 4.14 -15.88
N MET A 109 -1.83 4.57 -16.80
CA MET A 109 -2.27 5.14 -18.08
C MET A 109 -2.83 4.09 -19.05
N THR A 110 -2.43 2.82 -18.93
CA THR A 110 -2.87 1.73 -19.81
C THR A 110 -3.47 0.57 -19.03
N GLY A 111 -4.41 -0.16 -19.66
CA GLY A 111 -5.02 -1.35 -19.05
C GLY A 111 -3.99 -2.45 -18.75
N CYS A 112 -3.00 -2.64 -19.62
CA CYS A 112 -1.92 -3.59 -19.37
C CYS A 112 -1.12 -3.22 -18.11
N ALA A 113 -0.71 -1.95 -17.95
CA ALA A 113 0.02 -1.53 -16.76
C ALA A 113 -0.81 -1.67 -15.47
N ALA A 114 -2.08 -1.27 -15.51
CA ALA A 114 -3.00 -1.40 -14.36
C ALA A 114 -3.13 -2.87 -13.92
N LEU A 115 -3.32 -3.79 -14.87
CA LEU A 115 -3.42 -5.22 -14.58
C LEU A 115 -2.13 -5.80 -13.97
N LEU A 116 -0.95 -5.29 -14.35
CA LEU A 116 0.33 -5.74 -13.82
C LEU A 116 0.63 -5.24 -12.42
N LEU A 117 0.10 -4.07 -12.05
CA LEU A 117 0.25 -3.52 -10.70
C LEU A 117 -0.54 -4.32 -9.67
N GLY A 118 -1.65 -4.97 -10.06
CA GLY A 118 -2.52 -5.66 -9.12
C GLY A 118 -3.17 -4.70 -8.11
N HIS A 119 -3.49 -5.16 -6.90
CA HIS A 119 -3.98 -4.30 -5.80
C HIS A 119 -5.21 -3.41 -6.12
N ASN A 120 -6.14 -3.88 -6.94
CA ASN A 120 -7.29 -3.10 -7.45
C ASN A 120 -6.87 -1.81 -8.20
N ALA A 121 -5.67 -1.81 -8.80
CA ALA A 121 -5.23 -0.74 -9.68
C ALA A 121 -6.13 -0.65 -10.91
N LYS A 122 -6.43 0.59 -11.33
CA LYS A 122 -7.37 0.88 -12.41
C LYS A 122 -6.69 1.65 -13.54
N THR A 123 -7.31 1.72 -14.71
CA THR A 123 -6.91 2.79 -15.64
C THR A 123 -7.36 4.14 -15.08
N LEU A 124 -6.51 5.16 -15.20
CA LEU A 124 -6.83 6.52 -14.72
C LEU A 124 -8.15 7.03 -15.31
N HIS A 125 -8.39 6.73 -16.59
CA HIS A 125 -9.61 7.08 -17.32
C HIS A 125 -10.88 6.42 -16.75
N SER A 126 -10.83 5.12 -16.42
CA SER A 126 -11.96 4.40 -15.82
C SER A 126 -12.20 4.87 -14.38
N TRP A 127 -11.16 4.97 -13.55
CA TRP A 127 -11.27 5.44 -12.18
C TRP A 127 -11.90 6.85 -12.09
N ALA A 128 -11.43 7.77 -12.95
CA ALA A 128 -11.90 9.15 -12.98
C ALA A 128 -13.31 9.30 -13.57
N GLY A 129 -13.81 8.34 -14.35
CA GLY A 129 -15.11 8.41 -15.02
C GLY A 129 -15.17 9.31 -16.25
N ILE A 130 -14.02 9.67 -16.82
CA ILE A 130 -13.91 10.69 -17.88
C ILE A 130 -14.04 10.11 -19.30
N GLY A 131 -13.98 8.80 -19.49
CA GLY A 131 -13.88 8.18 -20.82
C GLY A 131 -12.54 8.53 -21.47
N ILE A 132 -12.53 9.03 -22.71
CA ILE A 132 -11.28 9.40 -23.42
C ILE A 132 -10.70 10.75 -22.94
N GLY A 133 -11.42 11.52 -22.10
CA GLY A 133 -10.91 12.78 -21.53
C GLY A 133 -10.85 13.99 -22.49
N LYS A 134 -11.44 13.89 -23.69
CA LYS A 134 -11.44 14.98 -24.69
C LYS A 134 -12.40 16.15 -24.41
N GLY A 135 -13.36 15.99 -23.51
CA GLY A 135 -14.34 17.03 -23.18
C GLY A 135 -13.75 18.18 -22.36
N THR A 136 -14.52 19.26 -22.23
CA THR A 136 -14.19 20.38 -21.33
C THR A 136 -14.34 19.95 -19.86
N VAL A 137 -13.69 20.66 -18.93
CA VAL A 137 -13.80 20.41 -17.49
C VAL A 137 -15.28 20.40 -17.04
N SER A 138 -16.11 21.31 -17.58
CA SER A 138 -17.53 21.39 -17.23
C SER A 138 -18.33 20.18 -17.73
N GLU A 139 -18.07 19.71 -18.95
CA GLU A 139 -18.72 18.51 -19.50
C GLU A 139 -18.33 17.25 -18.72
N LEU A 140 -17.03 17.10 -18.44
CA LEU A 140 -16.50 15.98 -17.67
C LEU A 140 -17.03 16.01 -16.23
N TYR A 141 -17.11 17.18 -15.59
CA TYR A 141 -17.70 17.35 -14.27
C TYR A 141 -19.16 16.90 -14.25
N ASN A 142 -19.98 17.33 -15.21
CA ASN A 142 -21.39 16.93 -15.30
C ASN A 142 -21.54 15.41 -15.52
N LYS A 143 -20.65 14.81 -16.32
CA LYS A 143 -20.60 13.36 -16.52
C LYS A 143 -20.26 12.62 -15.22
N ILE A 144 -19.24 13.07 -14.49
CA ILE A 144 -18.83 12.47 -13.21
C ILE A 144 -19.91 12.66 -12.15
N ARG A 145 -20.54 13.85 -12.08
CA ARG A 145 -21.61 14.15 -11.12
C ARG A 145 -22.81 13.20 -11.26
N ARG A 146 -23.15 12.78 -12.49
CA ARG A 146 -24.21 11.81 -12.78
C ARG A 146 -23.79 10.36 -12.49
N ASN A 147 -22.48 10.08 -12.48
CA ASN A 147 -21.94 8.76 -12.19
C ASN A 147 -21.58 8.63 -10.71
N THR A 148 -22.50 8.08 -9.92
CA THR A 148 -22.36 7.93 -8.46
C THR A 148 -21.05 7.22 -8.06
N LYS A 149 -20.60 6.22 -8.83
CA LYS A 149 -19.36 5.48 -8.56
C LYS A 149 -18.12 6.35 -8.76
N SER A 150 -18.03 7.02 -9.92
CA SER A 150 -16.89 7.90 -10.23
C SER A 150 -16.83 9.07 -9.26
N ARG A 151 -17.97 9.71 -8.98
CA ARG A 151 -18.07 10.78 -7.98
C ARG A 151 -17.58 10.32 -6.61
N ARG A 152 -17.96 9.11 -6.19
CA ARG A 152 -17.50 8.52 -4.93
C ARG A 152 -15.99 8.27 -4.92
N ASN A 153 -15.42 7.77 -6.02
CA ASN A 153 -13.97 7.59 -6.14
C ASN A 153 -13.22 8.90 -5.85
N TRP A 154 -13.64 10.01 -6.48
CA TRP A 154 -13.04 11.33 -6.27
C TRP A 154 -13.17 11.85 -4.83
N LEU A 155 -14.30 11.60 -4.18
CA LEU A 155 -14.56 12.07 -2.81
C LEU A 155 -13.86 11.22 -1.74
N CYS A 156 -13.74 9.91 -1.95
CA CYS A 156 -13.23 8.97 -0.95
C CYS A 156 -11.73 8.65 -1.07
N THR A 157 -11.09 9.02 -2.19
CA THR A 157 -9.64 8.81 -2.36
C THR A 157 -8.88 9.90 -1.60
N ASP A 158 -7.98 9.48 -0.73
CA ASP A 158 -7.09 10.36 0.04
C ASP A 158 -5.69 10.43 -0.60
N LEU A 159 -5.20 9.29 -1.12
CA LEU A 159 -3.95 9.19 -1.88
C LEU A 159 -4.22 8.59 -3.26
N LEU A 160 -3.90 9.34 -4.31
CA LEU A 160 -3.93 8.88 -5.69
C LEU A 160 -2.51 8.66 -6.21
N ILE A 161 -2.23 7.43 -6.61
CA ILE A 161 -0.98 7.03 -7.24
C ILE A 161 -1.24 6.87 -8.74
N ILE A 162 -0.44 7.52 -9.59
CA ILE A 162 -0.55 7.42 -11.05
C ILE A 162 0.77 6.88 -11.61
N ASP A 163 0.79 5.62 -12.04
CA ASP A 163 1.94 4.99 -12.68
C ASP A 163 1.94 5.19 -14.22
N GLU A 164 3.12 5.04 -14.80
CA GLU A 164 3.41 5.32 -16.21
C GLU A 164 3.05 6.76 -16.63
N VAL A 165 3.41 7.73 -15.79
CA VAL A 165 3.14 9.16 -16.03
C VAL A 165 3.78 9.71 -17.32
N SER A 166 4.74 8.99 -17.92
CA SER A 166 5.34 9.36 -19.20
C SER A 166 4.31 9.41 -20.35
N MET A 167 3.24 8.63 -20.26
CA MET A 167 2.15 8.61 -21.23
C MET A 167 1.01 9.59 -20.90
N LEU A 168 1.10 10.31 -19.78
CA LEU A 168 0.13 11.33 -19.37
C LEU A 168 0.42 12.65 -20.09
N THR A 169 -0.61 13.24 -20.69
CA THR A 169 -0.51 14.56 -21.34
C THR A 169 -0.68 15.69 -20.33
N ALA A 170 -0.06 16.85 -20.60
CA ALA A 170 -0.24 18.06 -19.79
C ALA A 170 -1.72 18.45 -19.64
N ASP A 171 -2.44 18.52 -20.76
CA ASP A 171 -3.87 18.86 -20.81
C ASP A 171 -4.73 17.94 -19.92
N LEU A 172 -4.44 16.64 -19.91
CA LEU A 172 -5.17 15.71 -19.08
C LEU A 172 -4.87 15.93 -17.59
N LEU A 173 -3.60 16.16 -17.22
CA LEU A 173 -3.23 16.44 -15.82
C LEU A 173 -3.90 17.73 -15.31
N ASP A 174 -3.88 18.80 -16.12
CA ASP A 174 -4.53 20.07 -15.78
C ASP A 174 -6.05 19.91 -15.61
N LYS A 175 -6.70 19.19 -16.53
CA LYS A 175 -8.13 18.88 -16.42
C LYS A 175 -8.46 18.09 -15.15
N LEU A 176 -7.64 17.09 -14.81
CA LEU A 176 -7.86 16.27 -13.61
C LEU A 176 -7.73 17.10 -12.34
N ASN A 177 -6.73 17.98 -12.26
CA ASN A 177 -6.53 18.90 -11.15
C ASN A 177 -7.76 19.81 -10.95
N GLU A 178 -8.24 20.45 -12.02
CA GLU A 178 -9.41 21.32 -11.96
C GLU A 178 -10.71 20.57 -11.66
N LEU A 179 -10.86 19.35 -12.17
CA LEU A 179 -11.98 18.47 -11.81
C LEU A 179 -11.95 18.12 -10.33
N ALA A 180 -10.79 17.75 -9.79
CA ALA A 180 -10.63 17.40 -8.39
C ALA A 180 -11.02 18.57 -7.47
N LYS A 181 -10.53 19.78 -7.79
CA LYS A 181 -10.88 21.02 -7.06
C LYS A 181 -12.39 21.28 -7.06
N LYS A 182 -13.05 21.13 -8.21
CA LYS A 182 -14.50 21.31 -8.35
C LYS A 182 -15.32 20.24 -7.64
N ILE A 183 -14.93 18.96 -7.74
CA ILE A 183 -15.69 17.83 -7.16
C ILE A 183 -15.59 17.83 -5.63
N ARG A 184 -14.40 18.14 -5.10
CA ARG A 184 -14.12 18.14 -3.66
C ARG A 184 -14.42 19.49 -2.99
N SER A 185 -14.84 20.49 -3.77
CA SER A 185 -15.07 21.87 -3.31
C SER A 185 -13.87 22.43 -2.51
N ASN A 186 -12.66 22.09 -2.94
CA ASN A 186 -11.40 22.47 -2.28
C ASN A 186 -10.45 23.05 -3.33
N LYS A 187 -9.95 24.27 -3.08
CA LYS A 187 -9.06 24.96 -4.04
C LYS A 187 -7.61 24.47 -4.00
N GLN A 188 -7.23 23.68 -2.99
CA GLN A 188 -5.90 23.09 -2.89
C GLN A 188 -5.57 22.22 -4.11
N PRO A 189 -4.28 21.98 -4.40
CA PRO A 189 -3.85 21.09 -5.48
C PRO A 189 -4.60 19.76 -5.40
N PHE A 190 -5.15 19.34 -6.53
CA PHE A 190 -5.95 18.12 -6.69
C PHE A 190 -7.14 18.01 -5.70
N GLY A 191 -7.68 19.14 -5.25
CA GLY A 191 -8.77 19.18 -4.26
C GLY A 191 -8.35 18.71 -2.86
N GLY A 192 -7.07 18.88 -2.51
CA GLY A 192 -6.49 18.44 -1.24
C GLY A 192 -6.24 16.93 -1.15
N MET A 193 -6.35 16.22 -2.27
CA MET A 193 -5.96 14.81 -2.37
C MET A 193 -4.43 14.73 -2.44
N GLN A 194 -3.83 13.80 -1.71
CA GLN A 194 -2.41 13.52 -1.85
C GLN A 194 -2.18 12.81 -3.20
N VAL A 195 -1.17 13.23 -3.95
CA VAL A 195 -0.87 12.69 -5.28
C VAL A 195 0.57 12.19 -5.35
N MET A 196 0.74 10.98 -5.86
CA MET A 196 2.04 10.39 -6.18
C MET A 196 2.10 10.05 -7.67
N LEU A 197 2.94 10.76 -8.41
CA LEU A 197 3.16 10.53 -9.84
C LEU A 197 4.37 9.61 -10.02
N VAL A 198 4.23 8.54 -10.80
CA VAL A 198 5.27 7.51 -10.93
C VAL A 198 5.57 7.22 -12.40
N GLY A 199 6.85 7.16 -12.77
CA GLY A 199 7.23 6.80 -14.13
C GLY A 199 8.68 7.10 -14.51
N ASP A 200 8.93 7.18 -15.82
CA ASP A 200 10.23 7.50 -16.40
C ASP A 200 9.98 8.20 -17.74
N PHE A 201 10.21 9.51 -17.84
CA PHE A 201 9.92 10.24 -19.09
C PHE A 201 10.87 9.89 -20.24
N TYR A 202 11.97 9.16 -19.96
CA TYR A 202 12.80 8.55 -21.00
C TYR A 202 12.16 7.31 -21.67
N GLN A 203 11.04 6.79 -21.12
CA GLN A 203 10.25 5.73 -21.75
C GLN A 203 9.30 6.30 -22.83
N LEU A 204 8.23 5.58 -23.17
CA LEU A 204 7.32 5.99 -24.22
C LEU A 204 6.60 7.31 -23.87
N PRO A 205 6.53 8.26 -24.82
CA PRO A 205 5.79 9.50 -24.67
C PRO A 205 4.27 9.27 -24.80
N PRO A 206 3.44 10.31 -24.57
CA PRO A 206 2.00 10.23 -24.80
C PRO A 206 1.68 9.94 -26.27
N VAL A 207 0.71 9.05 -26.53
CA VAL A 207 0.36 8.64 -27.90
C VAL A 207 -0.29 9.79 -28.70
N HIS A 208 0.30 10.14 -29.84
CA HIS A 208 -0.22 11.14 -30.76
C HIS A 208 -1.45 10.63 -31.53
N LYS A 209 -2.53 11.42 -31.55
CA LYS A 209 -3.66 11.24 -32.47
C LYS A 209 -3.97 12.57 -33.16
N GLY A 210 -3.05 13.06 -33.99
CA GLY A 210 -3.18 14.32 -34.75
C GLY A 210 -1.82 14.93 -35.14
N GLU A 211 -1.85 16.07 -35.84
CA GLU A 211 -0.67 16.86 -36.24
C GLU A 211 -0.09 17.74 -35.11
N GLU A 212 -0.80 17.90 -34.00
CA GLU A 212 -0.31 18.69 -32.86
C GLU A 212 0.61 17.86 -31.94
N SER A 213 1.78 18.42 -31.60
CA SER A 213 2.69 17.85 -30.62
C SER A 213 2.04 17.83 -29.24
N THR A 214 1.87 16.64 -28.64
CA THR A 214 1.34 16.51 -27.28
C THR A 214 2.41 16.97 -26.28
N LYS A 215 2.00 17.80 -25.31
CA LYS A 215 2.87 18.23 -24.21
C LYS A 215 2.95 17.14 -23.14
N PHE A 216 4.14 16.95 -22.56
CA PHE A 216 4.36 16.02 -21.45
C PHE A 216 3.70 16.53 -20.16
N ALA A 217 3.35 15.63 -19.26
CA ALA A 217 2.77 15.97 -17.96
C ALA A 217 3.60 17.02 -17.18
N PHE A 218 4.94 16.96 -17.22
CA PHE A 218 5.80 17.93 -16.52
C PHE A 218 5.72 19.37 -17.08
N GLU A 219 5.17 19.56 -18.28
CA GLU A 219 4.98 20.88 -18.88
C GLU A 219 3.67 21.55 -18.42
N SER A 220 2.83 20.84 -17.66
CA SER A 220 1.54 21.34 -17.21
C SER A 220 1.67 22.29 -16.01
N ASP A 221 0.74 23.23 -15.87
CA ASP A 221 0.72 24.12 -14.72
C ASP A 221 0.33 23.36 -13.44
N ALA A 222 -0.55 22.37 -13.58
CA ALA A 222 -0.88 21.46 -12.49
C ALA A 222 0.33 20.65 -12.00
N TRP A 223 1.29 20.27 -12.86
CA TRP A 223 2.51 19.58 -12.38
C TRP A 223 3.28 20.44 -11.36
N LYS A 224 3.48 21.71 -11.68
CA LYS A 224 4.19 22.67 -10.81
C LYS A 224 3.44 22.91 -9.49
N GLU A 225 2.10 22.91 -9.56
CA GLU A 225 1.25 23.07 -8.39
C GLU A 225 1.22 21.80 -7.51
N ILE A 226 1.23 20.62 -8.13
CA ILE A 226 1.04 19.35 -7.44
C ILE A 226 2.35 18.84 -6.84
N VAL A 227 3.47 18.87 -7.56
CA VAL A 227 4.69 18.14 -7.17
C VAL A 227 5.53 18.99 -6.20
N HIS A 228 5.57 18.60 -4.92
CA HIS A 228 6.38 19.26 -3.89
C HIS A 228 7.81 18.71 -3.81
N ALA A 229 8.00 17.44 -4.18
CA ALA A 229 9.31 16.80 -4.18
C ALA A 229 9.38 15.76 -5.30
N THR A 230 10.55 15.66 -5.92
CA THR A 230 10.84 14.63 -6.91
C THR A 230 11.92 13.72 -6.36
N VAL A 231 11.74 12.41 -6.45
CA VAL A 231 12.73 11.41 -6.06
C VAL A 231 13.04 10.56 -7.28
N GLU A 232 14.31 10.48 -7.67
CA GLU A 232 14.76 9.60 -8.75
C GLU A 232 15.42 8.33 -8.18
N LEU A 233 14.87 7.16 -8.50
CA LEU A 233 15.51 5.87 -8.20
C LEU A 233 16.61 5.59 -9.22
N THR A 234 17.84 5.43 -8.72
CA THR A 234 19.04 5.26 -9.56
C THR A 234 19.52 3.81 -9.67
N GLN A 235 19.21 2.99 -8.67
CA GLN A 235 19.66 1.60 -8.60
C GLN A 235 18.75 0.67 -9.41
N ILE A 236 19.31 0.00 -10.42
CA ILE A 236 18.61 -1.00 -11.24
C ILE A 236 18.68 -2.35 -10.52
N HIS A 237 17.52 -2.90 -10.13
CA HIS A 237 17.42 -4.20 -9.45
C HIS A 237 17.04 -5.36 -10.38
N ARG A 238 16.40 -5.07 -11.52
CA ARG A 238 15.91 -6.10 -12.46
C ARG A 238 17.07 -6.84 -13.14
N GLN A 239 18.07 -6.10 -13.62
CA GLN A 239 19.26 -6.65 -14.28
C GLN A 239 20.39 -6.76 -13.26
N LYS A 240 20.97 -7.94 -13.08
CA LYS A 240 22.11 -8.15 -12.15
C LYS A 240 23.48 -7.89 -12.78
N ASP A 241 23.56 -7.93 -14.11
CA ASP A 241 24.79 -7.72 -14.88
C ASP A 241 25.13 -6.22 -14.95
N GLU A 242 26.28 -5.84 -14.37
CA GLU A 242 26.76 -4.46 -14.33
C GLU A 242 27.05 -3.88 -15.73
N VAL A 243 27.56 -4.70 -16.66
CA VAL A 243 27.81 -4.28 -18.03
C VAL A 243 26.48 -3.93 -18.69
N PHE A 244 25.49 -4.80 -18.54
CA PHE A 244 24.16 -4.54 -19.10
C PHE A 244 23.47 -3.33 -18.44
N GLN A 245 23.63 -3.14 -17.13
CA GLN A 245 23.14 -1.95 -16.45
C GLN A 245 23.78 -0.66 -17.02
N SER A 246 25.08 -0.66 -17.33
CA SER A 246 25.76 0.48 -17.96
C SER A 246 25.18 0.78 -19.34
N ILE A 247 25.02 -0.25 -20.18
CA ILE A 247 24.41 -0.10 -21.51
C ILE A 247 22.99 0.46 -21.40
N LEU A 248 22.19 -0.01 -20.44
CA LEU A 248 20.83 0.49 -20.22
C LEU A 248 20.81 1.95 -19.76
N LYS A 249 21.75 2.37 -18.91
CA LYS A 249 21.88 3.79 -18.49
C LYS A 249 22.23 4.68 -19.66
N GLU A 250 23.16 4.26 -20.52
CA GLU A 250 23.53 4.98 -21.75
C GLU A 250 22.38 5.05 -22.76
N ALA A 251 21.68 3.92 -22.95
CA ALA A 251 20.51 3.82 -23.83
C ALA A 251 19.34 4.68 -23.36
N ARG A 252 19.12 4.77 -22.04
CA ARG A 252 18.08 5.61 -21.42
C ARG A 252 18.23 7.07 -21.84
N VAL A 253 19.46 7.59 -21.87
CA VAL A 253 19.76 8.98 -22.23
C VAL A 253 20.08 9.16 -23.72
N GLY A 254 20.00 8.09 -24.52
CA GLY A 254 20.22 8.11 -25.97
C GLY A 254 21.67 8.37 -26.38
N SER A 255 22.64 8.10 -25.50
CA SER A 255 24.07 8.35 -25.75
C SER A 255 24.87 7.07 -25.52
N LEU A 256 24.76 6.11 -26.45
CA LEU A 256 25.51 4.87 -26.40
C LEU A 256 27.00 5.10 -26.67
N SER A 257 27.86 4.60 -25.77
CA SER A 257 29.30 4.60 -25.96
C SER A 257 29.70 3.64 -27.08
N LYS A 258 30.91 3.84 -27.64
CA LYS A 258 31.46 2.95 -28.67
C LYS A 258 31.50 1.49 -28.20
N ARG A 259 31.92 1.27 -26.95
CA ARG A 259 31.97 -0.06 -26.32
C ARG A 259 30.57 -0.69 -26.22
N SER A 260 29.56 0.08 -25.80
CA SER A 260 28.18 -0.42 -25.73
C SER A 260 27.64 -0.77 -27.11
N CYS A 261 27.94 0.03 -28.13
CA CYS A 261 27.57 -0.28 -29.51
C CYS A 261 28.23 -1.57 -30.02
N GLU A 262 29.52 -1.79 -29.74
CA GLU A 262 30.23 -3.02 -30.11
C GLU A 262 29.58 -4.24 -29.45
N ILE A 263 29.31 -4.18 -28.13
CA ILE A 263 28.63 -5.27 -27.40
C ILE A 263 27.24 -5.55 -27.97
N LEU A 264 26.45 -4.52 -28.26
CA LEU A 264 25.11 -4.70 -28.84
C LEU A 264 25.16 -5.22 -30.28
N GLN A 265 26.17 -4.84 -31.05
CA GLN A 265 26.40 -5.38 -32.40
C GLN A 265 26.74 -6.86 -32.36
N GLU A 266 27.52 -7.33 -31.39
CA GLU A 266 27.82 -8.76 -31.18
C GLU A 266 26.56 -9.58 -30.86
N ARG A 267 25.47 -8.94 -30.40
CA ARG A 267 24.17 -9.60 -30.19
C ARG A 267 23.39 -9.83 -31.49
N GLN A 268 23.86 -9.31 -32.63
CA GLN A 268 23.28 -9.60 -33.94
C GLN A 268 23.80 -10.91 -34.51
N GLY A 269 22.96 -11.63 -35.24
CA GLY A 269 23.36 -12.85 -35.95
C GLY A 269 23.63 -14.07 -35.05
N LEU A 270 23.49 -13.96 -33.73
CA LEU A 270 23.56 -15.09 -32.81
C LEU A 270 22.48 -16.13 -33.14
N ASP A 271 22.83 -17.41 -32.98
CA ASP A 271 21.90 -18.51 -33.27
C ASP A 271 20.91 -18.74 -32.12
N TRP A 272 19.81 -17.99 -32.17
CA TRP A 272 18.66 -18.21 -31.31
C TRP A 272 17.65 -19.22 -31.86
N LYS A 273 17.80 -19.64 -33.14
CA LYS A 273 16.79 -20.47 -33.83
C LYS A 273 16.83 -21.94 -33.38
N THR A 274 18.00 -22.39 -32.93
CA THR A 274 18.23 -23.74 -32.38
C THR A 274 17.68 -23.93 -30.97
N HIS A 275 17.30 -22.85 -30.28
CA HIS A 275 16.72 -22.94 -28.95
C HIS A 275 15.32 -23.57 -29.00
N LYS A 276 15.04 -24.51 -28.09
CA LYS A 276 13.72 -25.16 -27.93
C LYS A 276 12.61 -24.12 -27.72
N ILE A 277 12.90 -23.07 -26.94
CA ILE A 277 12.02 -21.93 -26.70
C ILE A 277 12.71 -20.69 -27.25
N ARG A 278 12.17 -20.13 -28.34
CA ARG A 278 12.75 -19.00 -29.05
C ARG A 278 12.55 -17.70 -28.26
N PRO A 279 13.41 -16.68 -28.45
CA PRO A 279 13.14 -15.35 -27.91
C PRO A 279 11.84 -14.78 -28.49
N THR A 280 11.12 -13.99 -27.70
CA THR A 280 9.97 -13.25 -28.23
C THR A 280 10.48 -12.11 -29.11
N LEU A 281 9.96 -12.03 -30.32
CA LEU A 281 10.25 -10.97 -31.27
C LEU A 281 9.47 -9.70 -30.87
N ILE A 282 10.17 -8.59 -30.71
CA ILE A 282 9.55 -7.32 -30.30
C ILE A 282 9.53 -6.38 -31.49
N PHE A 283 8.32 -6.02 -31.94
CA PHE A 283 8.10 -5.16 -33.10
C PHE A 283 7.38 -3.85 -32.75
N PRO A 284 7.55 -2.80 -33.57
CA PRO A 284 6.88 -1.52 -33.36
C PRO A 284 5.37 -1.60 -33.68
N ARG A 285 4.96 -2.36 -34.71
CA ARG A 285 3.59 -2.34 -35.26
C ARG A 285 2.78 -3.58 -34.88
N ARG A 286 1.52 -3.39 -34.49
CA ARG A 286 0.60 -4.49 -34.11
C ARG A 286 0.31 -5.46 -35.24
N ALA A 287 0.09 -4.97 -36.46
CA ALA A 287 -0.23 -5.81 -37.61
C ALA A 287 0.86 -6.85 -37.93
N GLU A 288 2.13 -6.51 -37.66
CA GLU A 288 3.25 -7.42 -37.85
C GLU A 288 3.31 -8.51 -36.78
N VAL A 289 3.11 -8.11 -35.52
CA VAL A 289 3.00 -9.04 -34.38
C VAL A 289 1.90 -10.07 -34.60
N ASP A 290 0.72 -9.62 -35.00
CA ASP A 290 -0.43 -10.49 -35.24
C ASP A 290 -0.13 -11.46 -36.40
N ARG A 291 0.43 -10.96 -37.51
CA ARG A 291 0.84 -11.79 -38.66
C ARG A 291 1.86 -12.88 -38.28
N ILE A 292 2.86 -12.55 -37.48
CA ILE A 292 3.91 -13.49 -37.06
C ILE A 292 3.34 -14.55 -36.13
N ASN A 293 2.55 -14.15 -35.13
CA ASN A 293 1.91 -15.07 -34.21
C ASN A 293 0.97 -16.04 -34.96
N GLU A 294 0.13 -15.53 -35.86
CA GLU A 294 -0.77 -16.35 -36.67
C GLU A 294 -0.01 -17.30 -37.61
N SER A 295 1.03 -16.81 -38.30
CA SER A 295 1.83 -17.62 -39.22
C SER A 295 2.51 -18.78 -38.49
N ASN A 296 3.12 -18.52 -37.32
CA ASN A 296 3.75 -19.56 -36.51
C ASN A 296 2.71 -20.55 -35.98
N LEU A 297 1.55 -20.09 -35.51
CA LEU A 297 0.49 -20.99 -35.07
C LEU A 297 -0.02 -21.87 -36.21
N ARG A 298 -0.30 -21.30 -37.39
CA ARG A 298 -0.76 -22.04 -38.59
C ARG A 298 0.25 -23.09 -39.07
N ALA A 299 1.54 -22.83 -38.92
CA ALA A 299 2.60 -23.77 -39.30
C ALA A 299 2.63 -25.04 -38.42
N LEU A 300 2.07 -25.00 -37.20
CA LEU A 300 2.00 -26.18 -36.33
C LEU A 300 0.98 -27.19 -36.84
N LYS A 301 1.33 -28.47 -36.77
CA LYS A 301 0.44 -29.59 -37.11
C LYS A 301 -0.33 -30.06 -35.86
N GLY A 302 -1.52 -30.63 -36.08
CA GLY A 302 -2.30 -31.28 -35.02
C GLY A 302 -3.61 -30.56 -34.70
N ARG A 303 -4.26 -31.03 -33.63
CA ARG A 303 -5.55 -30.50 -33.15
C ARG A 303 -5.41 -29.06 -32.66
N ARG A 304 -6.38 -28.21 -33.01
CA ARG A 304 -6.53 -26.85 -32.49
C ARG A 304 -7.45 -26.86 -31.28
N TYR A 305 -7.05 -26.15 -30.23
CA TYR A 305 -7.82 -25.98 -29.01
C TYR A 305 -8.20 -24.51 -28.90
N HIS A 306 -9.51 -24.25 -28.74
CA HIS A 306 -10.07 -22.91 -28.64
C HIS A 306 -10.60 -22.67 -27.23
N TYR A 307 -10.14 -21.59 -26.61
CA TYR A 307 -10.60 -21.18 -25.30
C TYR A 307 -11.23 -19.80 -25.42
N LYS A 308 -12.56 -19.76 -25.34
CA LYS A 308 -13.30 -18.50 -25.29
C LYS A 308 -13.28 -17.94 -23.88
N ALA A 309 -13.00 -16.65 -23.75
CA ALA A 309 -13.09 -15.95 -22.48
C ALA A 309 -14.53 -16.02 -21.96
N LYS A 310 -14.67 -16.31 -20.67
CA LYS A 310 -15.97 -16.49 -20.00
C LYS A 310 -16.17 -15.43 -18.94
N LEU A 311 -17.42 -15.15 -18.60
CA LEU A 311 -17.74 -14.42 -17.38
C LEU A 311 -17.71 -15.39 -16.21
N SER A 312 -17.28 -14.90 -15.06
CA SER A 312 -17.25 -15.63 -13.79
C SER A 312 -17.78 -14.73 -12.71
N TYR A 313 -18.63 -15.27 -11.86
CA TYR A 313 -19.39 -14.51 -10.86
C TYR A 313 -18.94 -14.92 -9.46
N ASP A 314 -18.86 -13.95 -8.55
CA ASP A 314 -18.47 -14.16 -7.15
C ASP A 314 -19.62 -14.68 -6.26
N GLY A 315 -20.80 -14.90 -6.85
CA GLY A 315 -21.96 -15.54 -6.24
C GLY A 315 -23.09 -14.60 -5.82
N LYS A 316 -22.89 -13.28 -5.82
CA LYS A 316 -23.97 -12.30 -5.51
C LYS A 316 -24.21 -11.37 -6.68
N ILE A 317 -24.94 -11.86 -7.68
CA ILE A 317 -25.43 -11.04 -8.80
C ILE A 317 -26.52 -10.10 -8.24
N PRO A 318 -26.41 -8.77 -8.39
CA PRO A 318 -27.43 -7.83 -7.95
C PRO A 318 -28.81 -8.13 -8.58
N GLU A 319 -29.88 -7.95 -7.81
CA GLU A 319 -31.25 -8.04 -8.34
C GLU A 319 -31.44 -7.03 -9.49
N GLY A 320 -31.95 -7.52 -10.62
CA GLY A 320 -32.19 -6.71 -11.82
C GLY A 320 -31.01 -6.61 -12.80
N PHE A 321 -29.82 -7.09 -12.45
CA PHE A 321 -28.69 -7.11 -13.38
C PHE A 321 -28.92 -8.09 -14.54
N THR A 322 -28.65 -7.64 -15.76
CA THR A 322 -28.63 -8.50 -16.94
C THR A 322 -27.35 -8.30 -17.74
N GLU A 323 -26.77 -9.39 -18.23
CA GLU A 323 -25.63 -9.31 -19.17
C GLU A 323 -25.98 -8.51 -20.43
N LYS A 324 -27.26 -8.36 -20.80
CA LYS A 324 -27.68 -7.60 -21.99
C LYS A 324 -27.76 -6.09 -21.76
N GLU A 325 -27.52 -5.60 -20.54
CA GLU A 325 -27.50 -4.17 -20.29
C GLU A 325 -26.42 -3.47 -21.12
N ASP A 326 -26.79 -2.41 -21.84
CA ASP A 326 -25.88 -1.66 -22.72
C ASP A 326 -24.64 -1.17 -21.96
N GLY A 327 -24.81 -0.74 -20.71
CA GLY A 327 -23.72 -0.32 -19.85
C GLY A 327 -22.70 -1.43 -19.58
N PHE A 328 -23.19 -2.65 -19.31
CA PHE A 328 -22.33 -3.81 -19.05
C PHE A 328 -21.63 -4.28 -20.33
N GLN A 329 -22.35 -4.35 -21.45
CA GLN A 329 -21.77 -4.72 -22.75
C GLN A 329 -20.68 -3.73 -23.18
N HIS A 330 -20.89 -2.43 -22.97
CA HIS A 330 -19.87 -1.42 -23.27
C HIS A 330 -18.63 -1.56 -22.37
N ALA A 331 -18.83 -1.78 -21.06
CA ALA A 331 -17.73 -2.03 -20.13
C ALA A 331 -16.93 -3.28 -20.51
N LEU A 332 -17.63 -4.38 -20.80
CA LEU A 332 -17.02 -5.64 -21.21
C LEU A 332 -16.23 -5.51 -22.53
N HIS A 333 -16.79 -4.82 -23.52
CA HIS A 333 -16.10 -4.57 -24.79
C HIS A 333 -14.82 -3.74 -24.59
N ASN A 334 -14.88 -2.68 -23.78
CA ASN A 334 -13.72 -1.86 -23.46
C ASN A 334 -12.68 -2.66 -22.67
N PHE A 335 -13.11 -3.52 -21.75
CA PHE A 335 -12.25 -4.38 -20.97
C PHE A 335 -11.51 -5.37 -21.88
N ASP A 336 -12.22 -6.12 -22.72
CA ASP A 336 -11.64 -7.07 -23.68
C ASP A 336 -10.71 -6.38 -24.70
N SER A 337 -11.02 -5.15 -25.13
CA SER A 337 -10.18 -4.39 -26.06
C SER A 337 -8.82 -3.96 -25.49
N ASN A 338 -8.74 -3.79 -24.17
CA ASN A 338 -7.53 -3.32 -23.46
C ASN A 338 -6.81 -4.43 -22.70
N ALA A 339 -7.39 -5.62 -22.63
CA ALA A 339 -6.84 -6.75 -21.90
C ALA A 339 -5.58 -7.33 -22.55
N SER A 340 -4.77 -8.00 -21.73
CA SER A 340 -3.60 -8.74 -22.19
C SER A 340 -3.94 -10.14 -22.75
N TYR A 341 -5.12 -10.68 -22.41
CA TYR A 341 -5.60 -11.98 -22.89
C TYR A 341 -6.29 -11.86 -24.26
N ALA A 342 -6.40 -12.98 -24.97
CA ALA A 342 -7.22 -13.09 -26.17
C ALA A 342 -8.64 -13.52 -25.80
N THR A 343 -9.65 -12.89 -26.40
CA THR A 343 -11.07 -13.25 -26.21
C THR A 343 -11.38 -14.64 -26.74
N ASP A 344 -10.74 -15.04 -27.83
CA ASP A 344 -10.66 -16.41 -28.31
C ASP A 344 -9.18 -16.78 -28.42
N LEU A 345 -8.71 -17.63 -27.50
CA LEU A 345 -7.33 -18.09 -27.46
C LEU A 345 -7.24 -19.41 -28.20
N GLU A 346 -6.56 -19.41 -29.35
CA GLU A 346 -6.24 -20.62 -30.10
C GLU A 346 -4.85 -21.14 -29.72
N LEU A 347 -4.77 -22.41 -29.32
CA LEU A 347 -3.53 -23.11 -28.99
C LEU A 347 -3.41 -24.43 -29.76
N ALA A 348 -2.17 -24.88 -29.92
CA ALA A 348 -1.84 -26.19 -30.49
C ALA A 348 -0.60 -26.77 -29.80
N LEU A 349 -0.38 -28.07 -29.96
CA LEU A 349 0.82 -28.73 -29.48
C LEU A 349 2.07 -28.07 -30.07
N ASN A 350 3.10 -27.89 -29.26
CA ASN A 350 4.34 -27.18 -29.57
C ASN A 350 4.19 -25.66 -29.80
N ALA A 351 3.02 -25.06 -29.52
CA ALA A 351 2.89 -23.61 -29.57
C ALA A 351 3.72 -22.95 -28.48
N GLN A 352 4.53 -21.96 -28.87
CA GLN A 352 5.20 -21.09 -27.91
C GLN A 352 4.21 -20.11 -27.32
N VAL A 353 4.19 -20.03 -26.00
CA VAL A 353 3.29 -19.18 -25.23
C VAL A 353 4.06 -18.32 -24.24
N MET A 354 3.43 -17.23 -23.83
CA MET A 354 3.90 -16.33 -22.80
C MET A 354 2.83 -16.18 -21.73
N LEU A 355 3.23 -16.27 -20.47
CA LEU A 355 2.38 -16.04 -19.32
C LEU A 355 2.06 -14.55 -19.20
N ILE A 356 0.78 -14.22 -18.98
CA ILE A 356 0.29 -12.81 -18.89
C ILE A 356 -0.18 -12.43 -17.48
N ALA A 357 0.06 -13.29 -16.49
CA ALA A 357 -0.29 -13.07 -15.09
C ALA A 357 0.76 -13.71 -14.18
N ASN A 358 0.86 -13.23 -12.94
CA ASN A 358 1.70 -13.87 -11.93
C ASN A 358 0.95 -15.08 -11.37
N VAL A 359 1.37 -16.30 -11.73
CA VAL A 359 0.68 -17.53 -11.33
C VAL A 359 1.36 -18.20 -10.13
N LEU A 360 2.70 -18.23 -10.13
CA LEU A 360 3.47 -18.87 -9.07
C LEU A 360 4.86 -18.22 -8.94
N PRO A 361 4.95 -17.00 -8.38
CA PRO A 361 6.19 -16.23 -8.31
C PRO A 361 7.35 -16.97 -7.61
N GLU A 362 7.06 -17.78 -6.60
CA GLU A 362 8.04 -18.57 -5.84
C GLU A 362 8.74 -19.63 -6.70
N MET A 363 8.08 -20.12 -7.75
CA MET A 363 8.66 -21.03 -8.74
C MET A 363 9.17 -20.27 -9.98
N GLY A 364 9.21 -18.94 -9.93
CA GLY A 364 9.63 -18.08 -11.05
C GLY A 364 8.61 -17.97 -12.18
N LEU A 365 7.35 -18.39 -12.00
CA LEU A 365 6.29 -18.26 -12.99
C LEU A 365 5.56 -16.92 -12.82
N VAL A 366 6.07 -15.92 -13.52
CA VAL A 366 5.61 -14.53 -13.46
C VAL A 366 5.18 -14.05 -14.85
N ASN A 367 4.50 -12.91 -14.91
CA ASN A 367 4.17 -12.30 -16.20
C ASN A 367 5.43 -12.12 -17.07
N GLY A 368 5.35 -12.60 -18.31
CA GLY A 368 6.43 -12.63 -19.29
C GLY A 368 7.20 -13.95 -19.35
N SER A 369 6.98 -14.88 -18.41
CA SER A 369 7.56 -16.22 -18.45
C SER A 369 7.16 -16.95 -19.74
N ARG A 370 8.14 -17.50 -20.45
CA ARG A 370 7.90 -18.21 -21.70
C ARG A 370 7.90 -19.72 -21.53
N GLY A 371 7.06 -20.37 -22.33
CA GLY A 371 6.95 -21.81 -22.36
C GLY A 371 6.51 -22.33 -23.72
N VAL A 372 6.51 -23.65 -23.84
CA VAL A 372 5.97 -24.37 -24.99
C VAL A 372 4.88 -25.31 -24.50
N ILE A 373 3.79 -25.40 -25.25
CA ILE A 373 2.71 -26.35 -25.00
C ILE A 373 3.24 -27.75 -25.29
N VAL A 374 3.40 -28.56 -24.26
CA VAL A 374 3.94 -29.93 -24.37
C VAL A 374 2.86 -30.99 -24.41
N ASP A 375 1.67 -30.69 -23.89
CA ASP A 375 0.52 -31.59 -23.92
C ASP A 375 -0.78 -30.85 -23.57
N PHE A 376 -1.91 -31.55 -23.61
CA PHE A 376 -3.20 -31.10 -23.11
C PHE A 376 -3.80 -32.17 -22.20
N CYS A 377 -4.36 -31.77 -21.06
CA CYS A 377 -5.00 -32.69 -20.13
C CYS A 377 -6.13 -33.49 -20.82
N PRO A 378 -6.15 -34.83 -20.77
CA PRO A 378 -7.11 -35.64 -21.52
C PRO A 378 -8.58 -35.37 -21.21
N HIS A 379 -8.90 -34.99 -19.97
CA HIS A 379 -10.28 -34.80 -19.51
C HIS A 379 -10.73 -33.33 -19.51
N THR A 380 -9.83 -32.41 -19.15
CA THR A 380 -10.16 -30.98 -19.03
C THR A 380 -9.77 -30.18 -20.26
N GLU A 381 -9.01 -30.78 -21.17
CA GLU A 381 -8.38 -30.14 -22.34
C GLU A 381 -7.56 -28.90 -21.99
N LEU A 382 -7.14 -28.75 -20.72
CA LEU A 382 -6.29 -27.64 -20.30
C LEU A 382 -4.86 -27.82 -20.80
N PRO A 383 -4.18 -26.76 -21.25
CA PRO A 383 -2.84 -26.85 -21.79
C PRO A 383 -1.81 -27.13 -20.68
N ILE A 384 -0.86 -28.00 -20.99
CA ILE A 384 0.33 -28.29 -20.17
C ILE A 384 1.50 -27.56 -20.80
N VAL A 385 2.09 -26.64 -20.05
CA VAL A 385 3.20 -25.80 -20.52
C VAL A 385 4.49 -26.22 -19.82
N GLU A 386 5.55 -26.44 -20.60
CA GLU A 386 6.93 -26.51 -20.10
C GLU A 386 7.56 -25.12 -20.26
N PHE A 387 7.87 -24.48 -19.14
CA PHE A 387 8.51 -23.17 -19.09
C PHE A 387 10.03 -23.26 -19.20
N MET A 388 10.68 -22.15 -19.55
CA MET A 388 12.15 -22.08 -19.72
C MET A 388 12.95 -22.49 -18.49
N ASN A 389 12.39 -22.27 -17.29
CA ASN A 389 13.00 -22.69 -16.02
C ASN A 389 12.82 -24.19 -15.74
N GLY A 390 12.30 -24.97 -16.70
CA GLY A 390 12.08 -26.41 -16.59
C GLY A 390 10.77 -26.80 -15.90
N VAL A 391 10.03 -25.84 -15.35
CA VAL A 391 8.77 -26.11 -14.67
C VAL A 391 7.71 -26.55 -15.69
N LYS A 392 7.10 -27.71 -15.47
CA LYS A 392 5.94 -28.19 -16.22
C LYS A 392 4.67 -27.99 -15.41
N ARG A 393 3.66 -27.34 -15.98
CA ARG A 393 2.42 -27.03 -15.26
C ARG A 393 1.20 -27.06 -16.16
N VAL A 394 0.09 -27.57 -15.61
CA VAL A 394 -1.25 -27.42 -16.20
C VAL A 394 -1.72 -25.99 -16.00
N MET A 395 -2.11 -25.32 -17.07
CA MET A 395 -2.53 -23.93 -17.04
C MET A 395 -4.06 -23.84 -16.95
N GLY A 396 -4.55 -23.61 -15.73
CA GLY A 396 -5.96 -23.31 -15.47
C GLY A 396 -6.34 -21.89 -15.87
N THR A 397 -7.63 -21.57 -15.72
CA THR A 397 -8.13 -20.21 -15.97
C THR A 397 -7.72 -19.26 -14.85
N HIS A 398 -7.40 -18.04 -15.24
CA HIS A 398 -7.20 -16.90 -14.36
C HIS A 398 -8.39 -15.95 -14.53
N ALA A 399 -8.87 -15.36 -13.44
CA ALA A 399 -9.98 -14.42 -13.44
C ALA A 399 -9.44 -12.99 -13.26
N TRP A 400 -9.81 -12.10 -14.17
CA TRP A 400 -9.55 -10.67 -14.04
C TRP A 400 -10.87 -9.97 -13.69
N PRO A 401 -10.97 -9.29 -12.54
CA PRO A 401 -12.19 -8.62 -12.13
C PRO A 401 -12.54 -7.48 -13.09
N ILE A 402 -13.82 -7.38 -13.48
CA ILE A 402 -14.32 -6.26 -14.26
C ILE A 402 -14.61 -5.14 -13.25
N GLU A 403 -13.76 -4.14 -13.21
CA GLU A 403 -13.75 -3.13 -12.14
C GLU A 403 -15.06 -2.35 -12.04
N GLU A 404 -15.79 -2.14 -13.14
CA GLU A 404 -17.11 -1.51 -13.15
C GLU A 404 -18.16 -2.36 -12.41
N TYR A 405 -17.99 -3.68 -12.39
CA TYR A 405 -18.94 -4.68 -11.89
C TYR A 405 -18.22 -5.68 -10.97
N GLU A 406 -18.07 -5.33 -9.69
CA GLU A 406 -17.24 -6.06 -8.72
C GLU A 406 -17.62 -7.55 -8.54
N PHE A 407 -18.87 -7.90 -8.83
CA PHE A 407 -19.40 -9.26 -8.77
C PHE A 407 -19.11 -10.11 -10.01
N VAL A 408 -18.48 -9.51 -11.04
CA VAL A 408 -18.16 -10.17 -12.32
C VAL A 408 -16.66 -10.06 -12.62
N SER A 409 -16.09 -11.17 -13.04
CA SER A 409 -14.74 -11.27 -13.57
C SER A 409 -14.75 -11.85 -14.97
N ARG A 410 -13.79 -11.45 -15.80
CA ARG A 410 -13.48 -12.15 -17.04
C ARG A 410 -12.47 -13.26 -16.75
N SER A 411 -12.81 -14.50 -17.09
CA SER A 411 -11.93 -15.65 -16.91
C SER A 411 -11.42 -16.17 -18.25
N GLN A 412 -10.11 -16.39 -18.33
CA GLN A 412 -9.43 -16.94 -19.49
C GLN A 412 -8.14 -17.65 -19.04
N ILE A 413 -7.61 -18.56 -19.84
CA ILE A 413 -6.28 -19.12 -19.61
C ILE A 413 -5.25 -17.99 -19.69
N PRO A 414 -4.34 -17.81 -18.70
CA PRO A 414 -3.40 -16.69 -18.63
C PRO A 414 -2.21 -16.87 -19.57
N LEU A 415 -2.48 -17.23 -20.83
CA LEU A 415 -1.50 -17.41 -21.88
C LEU A 415 -1.86 -16.53 -23.09
N ARG A 416 -0.82 -16.10 -23.79
CA ARG A 416 -0.91 -15.61 -25.18
C ARG A 416 0.16 -16.29 -26.03
N LEU A 417 0.04 -16.21 -27.35
CA LEU A 417 1.12 -16.63 -28.23
C LEU A 417 2.38 -15.82 -27.93
N GLY A 418 3.50 -16.52 -27.74
CA GLY A 418 4.75 -15.96 -27.24
C GLY A 418 5.80 -15.70 -28.33
N TYR A 419 5.43 -15.77 -29.62
CA TYR A 419 6.37 -15.58 -30.72
C TYR A 419 6.71 -14.11 -30.94
N ALA A 420 5.70 -13.23 -30.93
CA ALA A 420 5.89 -11.80 -31.11
C ALA A 420 5.02 -10.97 -30.17
N ALA A 421 5.50 -9.77 -29.81
CA ALA A 421 4.78 -8.78 -29.01
C ALA A 421 5.11 -7.34 -29.47
N THR A 422 4.19 -6.40 -29.26
CA THR A 422 4.47 -4.99 -29.57
C THR A 422 5.25 -4.32 -28.45
N MET A 423 6.10 -3.35 -28.79
CA MET A 423 6.89 -2.57 -27.81
C MET A 423 6.01 -1.90 -26.74
N HIS A 424 4.83 -1.40 -27.13
CA HIS A 424 3.85 -0.81 -26.20
C HIS A 424 3.27 -1.83 -25.21
N LYS A 425 3.03 -3.08 -25.63
CA LYS A 425 2.43 -4.12 -24.77
C LYS A 425 3.42 -4.79 -23.83
N VAL A 426 4.72 -4.64 -24.06
CA VAL A 426 5.75 -5.19 -23.17
C VAL A 426 6.16 -4.17 -22.09
N GLN A 427 5.73 -2.91 -22.18
CA GLN A 427 5.96 -1.92 -21.12
C GLN A 427 5.40 -2.43 -19.76
N GLY A 428 6.13 -2.15 -18.68
CA GLY A 428 5.84 -2.71 -17.35
C GLY A 428 6.16 -4.20 -17.14
N SER A 429 6.27 -5.02 -18.20
CA SER A 429 6.56 -6.47 -18.09
C SER A 429 8.06 -6.79 -17.94
N THR A 430 8.40 -8.04 -17.61
CA THR A 430 9.78 -8.55 -17.59
C THR A 430 9.87 -9.77 -18.50
N LEU A 431 10.88 -9.83 -19.37
CA LEU A 431 11.04 -10.89 -20.37
C LEU A 431 12.28 -11.73 -20.09
N ASP A 432 12.15 -13.05 -20.24
CA ASP A 432 13.26 -13.98 -20.04
C ASP A 432 14.31 -13.93 -21.16
N ALA A 433 13.92 -13.49 -22.35
CA ALA A 433 14.78 -13.24 -23.53
C ALA A 433 13.97 -12.50 -24.61
N ALA A 434 14.61 -11.68 -25.42
CA ALA A 434 13.93 -11.00 -26.50
C ALA A 434 14.84 -10.79 -27.69
N LEU A 435 14.26 -10.85 -28.88
CA LEU A 435 14.89 -10.35 -30.09
C LEU A 435 14.20 -9.05 -30.45
N ILE A 436 14.96 -7.98 -30.45
CA ILE A 436 14.44 -6.63 -30.61
C ILE A 436 14.86 -6.13 -31.98
N ASP A 437 13.87 -5.72 -32.76
CA ASP A 437 14.10 -4.93 -33.96
C ASP A 437 14.47 -3.51 -33.54
N VAL A 438 15.71 -3.12 -33.83
CA VAL A 438 16.32 -1.82 -33.52
C VAL A 438 16.71 -1.07 -34.79
N GLY A 439 16.05 -1.40 -35.90
CA GLY A 439 16.24 -0.79 -37.21
C GLY A 439 15.65 0.61 -37.36
N PRO A 440 15.75 1.19 -38.57
CA PRO A 440 15.31 2.55 -38.88
C PRO A 440 13.78 2.72 -38.80
N ASP A 441 13.01 1.63 -38.73
CA ASP A 441 11.57 1.65 -38.57
C ASP A 441 11.10 2.06 -37.15
N ILE A 442 12.03 2.19 -36.19
CA ILE A 442 11.73 2.81 -34.89
C ILE A 442 11.50 4.32 -35.08
N PHE A 443 10.27 4.75 -34.79
CA PHE A 443 9.81 6.11 -35.06
C PHE A 443 9.56 6.95 -33.80
N GLU A 444 9.35 6.32 -32.64
CA GLU A 444 9.08 7.01 -31.37
C GLU A 444 10.30 7.09 -30.44
N TYR A 445 10.39 8.18 -29.69
CA TYR A 445 11.40 8.38 -28.64
C TYR A 445 11.26 7.33 -27.52
N GLY A 446 12.38 6.87 -26.96
CA GLY A 446 12.40 5.91 -25.85
C GLY A 446 11.97 4.49 -26.19
N GLN A 447 11.50 4.22 -27.41
CA GLN A 447 10.91 2.94 -27.80
C GLN A 447 11.93 1.78 -27.77
N ALA A 448 13.15 1.99 -28.30
CA ALA A 448 14.24 1.03 -28.25
C ALA A 448 14.69 0.73 -26.80
N TYR A 449 14.80 1.78 -25.98
CA TYR A 449 15.15 1.66 -24.56
C TYR A 449 14.08 0.88 -23.77
N VAL A 450 12.80 1.12 -24.02
CA VAL A 450 11.71 0.40 -23.37
C VAL A 450 11.78 -1.09 -23.69
N ALA A 451 11.97 -1.46 -24.95
CA ALA A 451 12.09 -2.85 -25.37
C ALA A 451 13.30 -3.54 -24.70
N MET A 452 14.47 -2.91 -24.74
CA MET A 452 15.72 -3.48 -24.19
C MET A 452 15.66 -3.66 -22.67
N SER A 453 15.10 -2.67 -21.97
CA SER A 453 14.98 -2.70 -20.50
C SER A 453 14.05 -3.78 -19.95
N ARG A 454 13.30 -4.49 -20.80
CA ARG A 454 12.46 -5.63 -20.37
C ARG A 454 13.24 -6.91 -20.13
N VAL A 455 14.40 -7.08 -20.76
CA VAL A 455 15.20 -8.31 -20.67
C VAL A 455 16.03 -8.31 -19.37
N ARG A 456 16.17 -9.48 -18.73
CA ARG A 456 16.89 -9.61 -17.44
C ARG A 456 18.42 -9.69 -17.55
N SER A 457 18.93 -10.23 -18.65
CA SER A 457 20.38 -10.38 -18.87
C SER A 457 20.76 -10.06 -20.31
N LEU A 458 22.02 -9.70 -20.52
CA LEU A 458 22.57 -9.44 -21.84
C LEU A 458 22.61 -10.72 -22.70
N ASP A 459 22.87 -11.88 -22.08
CA ASP A 459 22.89 -13.18 -22.76
C ASP A 459 21.54 -13.56 -23.39
N ALA A 460 20.46 -13.04 -22.82
CA ALA A 460 19.10 -13.26 -23.29
C ALA A 460 18.61 -12.16 -24.25
N LEU A 461 19.45 -11.19 -24.58
CA LEU A 461 19.15 -10.11 -25.52
C LEU A 461 19.69 -10.46 -26.90
N TYR A 462 18.85 -10.35 -27.91
CA TYR A 462 19.19 -10.52 -29.32
C TYR A 462 18.79 -9.26 -30.07
N MET A 463 19.63 -8.84 -31.02
CA MET A 463 19.39 -7.64 -31.82
C MET A 463 19.16 -8.00 -33.28
N TYR A 464 18.27 -7.25 -33.92
CA TYR A 464 18.03 -7.29 -35.36
C TYR A 464 18.11 -5.88 -35.92
N ASP A 465 18.89 -5.71 -36.98
CA ASP A 465 19.10 -4.43 -37.69
C ASP A 465 19.54 -3.29 -36.75
N PHE A 466 20.59 -3.52 -35.95
CA PHE A 466 21.00 -2.54 -34.93
C PHE A 466 21.50 -1.23 -35.53
N ASP A 467 20.74 -0.15 -35.27
CA ASP A 467 21.14 1.22 -35.50
C ASP A 467 21.21 1.99 -34.17
N PRO A 468 22.40 2.50 -33.74
CA PRO A 468 22.51 3.32 -32.54
C PRO A 468 21.60 4.55 -32.55
N ARG A 469 21.27 5.07 -33.75
CA ARG A 469 20.37 6.21 -33.90
C ARG A 469 18.95 5.86 -33.47
N SER A 470 18.58 4.59 -33.27
CA SER A 470 17.27 4.20 -32.77
C SER A 470 17.07 4.51 -31.28
N PHE A 471 18.15 4.75 -30.54
CA PHE A 471 18.12 5.17 -29.13
C PHE A 471 18.05 6.70 -29.03
N ARG A 472 16.89 7.27 -29.41
CA ARG A 472 16.65 8.72 -29.32
C ARG A 472 15.87 9.06 -28.07
N VAL A 473 16.16 10.24 -27.53
CA VAL A 473 15.40 10.85 -26.43
C VAL A 473 14.81 12.17 -26.88
N HIS A 474 13.61 12.46 -26.40
CA HIS A 474 12.95 13.72 -26.66
C HIS A 474 13.74 14.89 -26.00
N PRO A 475 14.08 15.98 -26.72
CA PRO A 475 14.90 17.08 -26.18
C PRO A 475 14.35 17.69 -24.88
N LYS A 476 13.03 17.92 -24.80
CA LYS A 476 12.38 18.43 -23.58
C LYS A 476 12.55 17.52 -22.36
N VAL A 477 12.65 16.20 -22.55
CA VAL A 477 12.88 15.25 -21.46
C VAL A 477 14.31 15.40 -20.95
N VAL A 478 15.28 15.53 -21.87
CA VAL A 478 16.68 15.80 -21.51
C VAL A 478 16.79 17.10 -20.71
N GLU A 479 16.10 18.16 -21.15
CA GLU A 479 16.05 19.44 -20.44
C GLU A 479 15.41 19.30 -19.06
N PHE A 480 14.26 18.64 -18.96
CA PHE A 480 13.57 18.38 -17.68
C PHE A 480 14.48 17.66 -16.66
N TYR A 481 15.14 16.57 -17.05
CA TYR A 481 16.06 15.86 -16.15
C TYR A 481 17.35 16.64 -15.86
N LYS A 482 17.83 17.48 -16.79
CA LYS A 482 18.95 18.40 -16.52
C LYS A 482 18.57 19.42 -15.45
N HIS A 483 17.38 20.01 -15.53
CA HIS A 483 16.88 20.90 -14.48
C HIS A 483 16.76 20.17 -13.13
N LEU A 484 16.28 18.92 -13.15
CA LEU A 484 16.23 18.08 -11.96
C LEU A 484 17.60 17.83 -11.31
N LEU A 485 18.65 17.70 -12.13
CA LEU A 485 20.05 17.55 -11.69
C LEU A 485 20.66 18.87 -11.19
N LEU A 486 20.17 20.00 -11.70
CA LEU A 486 20.68 21.34 -11.40
C LEU A 486 19.97 22.01 -10.22
N GLU A 487 18.79 21.53 -9.83
CA GLU A 487 18.09 21.98 -8.63
C GLU A 487 18.77 21.42 -7.37
N PRO A 488 19.47 22.27 -6.56
CA PRO A 488 20.19 21.82 -5.37
C PRO A 488 19.24 21.21 -4.33
N GLU A 489 17.98 21.64 -4.33
CA GLU A 489 16.93 21.20 -3.41
C GLU A 489 16.45 19.75 -3.69
N ILE A 490 16.68 19.23 -4.90
CA ILE A 490 16.22 17.90 -5.32
C ILE A 490 17.33 16.83 -5.28
N GLN A 491 18.60 17.22 -5.35
CA GLN A 491 19.74 16.28 -5.27
C GLN A 491 20.68 16.47 -4.09
N GLN A 492 20.61 17.59 -3.36
CA GLN A 492 21.43 17.85 -2.18
C GLN A 492 20.59 18.50 -1.07
N ILE A 493 19.67 17.72 -0.50
CA ILE A 493 19.60 17.73 0.96
C ILE A 493 20.71 16.77 1.39
N GLN A 494 21.90 17.32 1.69
CA GLN A 494 22.80 16.64 2.60
C GLN A 494 21.95 16.19 3.80
N LEU A 495 22.15 14.97 4.31
CA LEU A 495 21.72 14.65 5.66
C LEU A 495 22.43 15.62 6.61
N GLU A 496 21.90 16.83 6.78
CA GLU A 496 22.21 17.65 7.95
C GLU A 496 21.68 16.85 9.14
N PRO A 497 22.46 16.71 10.23
CA PRO A 497 21.87 16.32 11.51
C PRO A 497 20.68 17.25 11.74
N MET A 498 19.52 16.67 12.04
CA MET A 498 18.20 17.31 12.11
C MET A 498 18.05 18.44 13.15
N GLU A 499 19.15 18.98 13.69
CA GLU A 499 19.18 19.90 14.84
C GLU A 499 19.04 21.40 14.52
N PRO A 500 19.52 22.00 13.39
CA PRO A 500 19.47 23.47 13.26
C PRO A 500 18.24 24.02 12.51
N GLN A 501 17.66 23.32 11.54
CA GLN A 501 16.60 23.87 10.68
C GLN A 501 15.22 23.94 11.38
N MET A 502 15.02 23.13 12.43
CA MET A 502 13.84 23.24 13.31
C MET A 502 13.81 24.55 14.12
N GLN A 503 14.96 25.17 14.39
CA GLN A 503 15.05 26.41 15.17
C GLN A 503 14.67 27.65 14.34
N GLN A 504 14.86 27.63 13.01
CA GLN A 504 14.45 28.74 12.14
C GLN A 504 12.95 28.74 11.84
N ILE A 505 12.32 27.56 11.76
CA ILE A 505 10.85 27.44 11.68
C ILE A 505 10.20 27.93 12.99
N GLN A 506 10.85 27.67 14.14
CA GLN A 506 10.46 28.23 15.45
C GLN A 506 10.56 29.75 15.54
N GLN A 507 11.45 30.41 14.78
CA GLN A 507 11.61 31.87 14.80
C GLN A 507 10.65 32.61 13.85
N MET A 508 10.39 32.10 12.64
CA MET A 508 9.39 32.69 11.73
C MET A 508 7.97 32.59 12.29
N GLN A 509 7.65 31.55 13.07
CA GLN A 509 6.36 31.44 13.77
C GLN A 509 6.27 32.34 15.02
N MET A 510 7.38 32.89 15.53
CA MET A 510 7.40 33.76 16.71
C MET A 510 7.17 35.24 16.39
N GLU A 511 7.38 35.70 15.15
CA GLU A 511 7.21 37.12 14.79
C GLU A 511 5.76 37.50 14.47
N ASP A 512 4.97 36.59 13.88
CA ASP A 512 3.53 36.82 13.62
C ASP A 512 2.67 36.78 14.90
N ILE A 513 3.25 36.39 16.04
CA ILE A 513 2.57 36.29 17.34
C ILE A 513 2.73 37.58 18.19
N ARG A 514 3.62 38.52 17.84
CA ARG A 514 3.91 39.67 18.70
C ARG A 514 2.93 40.85 18.62
N SER A 515 1.90 40.82 17.77
CA SER A 515 1.07 42.02 17.50
C SER A 515 -0.40 41.96 17.93
N ILE A 516 -0.80 41.08 18.86
CA ILE A 516 -2.18 41.10 19.39
C ILE A 516 -2.17 40.86 20.91
N GLU A 517 -1.95 41.91 21.68
CA GLU A 517 -2.33 41.95 23.11
C GLU A 517 -3.80 42.40 23.23
N ILE A 518 -4.68 41.54 23.76
CA ILE A 518 -5.97 41.98 24.33
C ILE A 518 -6.28 41.24 25.64
N THR A 519 -6.57 42.07 26.65
CA THR A 519 -6.85 41.88 28.09
C THR A 519 -8.18 41.14 28.38
N PRO A 520 -8.32 40.42 29.51
CA PRO A 520 -9.48 39.56 29.76
C PRO A 520 -10.65 40.26 30.45
N SER A 521 -11.89 39.84 30.18
CA SER A 521 -13.02 40.05 31.11
C SER A 521 -14.16 39.04 30.95
N LYS A 522 -14.35 38.26 32.04
CA LYS A 522 -15.59 37.90 32.75
C LYS A 522 -16.89 37.73 31.94
N ALA A 523 -17.55 36.58 32.11
CA ALA A 523 -18.64 36.45 33.09
C ALA A 523 -19.18 35.02 33.20
N MET A 524 -19.49 34.66 34.44
CA MET A 524 -20.01 33.39 34.94
C MET A 524 -21.54 33.41 35.04
N GLN A 525 -22.14 32.22 34.98
CA GLN A 525 -23.40 31.77 35.62
C GLN A 525 -24.75 32.32 35.12
N ARG A 526 -25.67 31.39 34.77
CA ARG A 526 -26.71 30.86 35.69
C ARG A 526 -27.57 29.76 35.03
N VAL A 527 -27.89 28.76 35.84
CA VAL A 527 -28.75 27.58 35.60
C VAL A 527 -30.22 27.94 35.83
N HIS A 528 -31.19 27.33 35.11
CA HIS A 528 -32.53 27.03 35.64
C HIS A 528 -33.18 25.78 34.98
N VAL A 529 -33.93 25.07 35.83
CA VAL A 529 -34.59 23.77 35.66
C VAL A 529 -36.08 23.97 35.30
N ILE A 530 -36.70 23.08 34.50
CA ILE A 530 -38.17 23.05 34.32
C ILE A 530 -38.71 21.60 34.41
N LYS A 531 -39.80 21.44 35.18
CA LYS A 531 -40.69 20.26 35.28
C LYS A 531 -41.98 20.45 34.44
N SER A 532 -42.41 19.34 33.82
CA SER A 532 -43.76 18.88 33.40
C SER A 532 -44.98 19.83 33.28
N GLY A 533 -45.74 19.71 32.17
CA GLY A 533 -47.22 19.81 32.16
C GLY A 533 -47.92 20.40 30.91
N SER A 534 -48.56 19.52 30.12
CA SER A 534 -49.85 19.63 29.37
C SER A 534 -50.19 20.74 28.34
N SER A 535 -50.60 20.23 27.15
CA SER A 535 -51.76 20.56 26.27
C SER A 535 -51.84 21.80 25.37
N ASN A 536 -52.23 21.49 24.12
CA ASN A 536 -52.98 22.23 23.07
C ASN A 536 -52.24 23.00 21.95
N GLU A 537 -52.43 22.46 20.74
CA GLU A 537 -52.81 23.09 19.45
C GLU A 537 -51.99 24.26 18.91
N GLN A 538 -51.25 24.02 17.81
CA GLN A 538 -51.58 24.50 16.45
C GLN A 538 -50.51 24.03 15.45
N MET A 539 -50.94 23.51 14.30
CA MET A 539 -50.08 23.14 13.18
C MET A 539 -49.73 24.39 12.38
N ASP A 540 -48.44 24.72 12.33
CA ASP A 540 -47.86 25.61 11.31
C ASP A 540 -47.02 24.79 10.31
N PRO A 541 -46.88 25.25 9.05
CA PRO A 541 -46.35 24.45 7.96
C PRO A 541 -44.85 24.23 8.09
N LEU A 542 -44.42 23.00 7.77
CA LEU A 542 -43.04 22.55 7.71
C LEU A 542 -42.14 23.51 6.91
N GLU A 543 -41.25 24.23 7.61
CA GLU A 543 -40.00 24.70 7.02
C GLU A 543 -39.06 23.49 6.82
N PRO A 544 -38.33 23.42 5.68
CA PRO A 544 -37.45 22.30 5.39
C PRO A 544 -36.27 22.24 6.37
N ASP A 545 -36.13 21.05 6.99
CA ASP A 545 -35.07 20.62 7.90
C ASP A 545 -33.77 21.41 7.81
N THR A 546 -33.61 22.35 8.74
CA THR A 546 -32.30 22.86 9.13
C THR A 546 -31.60 21.70 9.84
N ILE A 547 -30.62 21.06 9.17
CA ILE A 547 -29.69 20.16 9.84
C ILE A 547 -29.02 20.95 10.95
N GLN A 548 -29.50 20.78 12.18
CA GLN A 548 -28.86 21.32 13.36
C GLN A 548 -27.49 20.66 13.45
N GLN A 549 -26.46 21.36 13.00
CA GLN A 549 -25.08 20.92 13.13
C GLN A 549 -24.83 20.64 14.61
N CYS A 550 -24.77 19.37 14.99
CA CYS A 550 -24.36 18.99 16.33
C CYS A 550 -22.95 19.53 16.56
N ALA A 551 -22.73 20.20 17.71
CA ALA A 551 -21.42 20.67 18.10
C ALA A 551 -20.43 19.50 18.19
N ASN A 552 -19.18 19.73 17.81
CA ASN A 552 -18.10 18.73 17.89
C ASN A 552 -17.60 18.58 19.34
N TRP A 553 -18.51 18.22 20.24
CA TRP A 553 -18.27 18.21 21.68
C TRP A 553 -17.10 17.31 22.07
N LEU A 554 -16.80 16.27 21.28
CA LEU A 554 -15.65 15.42 21.50
C LEU A 554 -14.33 16.15 21.25
N TYR A 555 -14.21 16.88 20.13
CA TYR A 555 -13.02 17.67 19.84
C TYR A 555 -12.88 18.87 20.78
N ASP A 556 -14.00 19.52 21.09
CA ASP A 556 -14.02 20.69 21.96
C ASP A 556 -13.57 20.36 23.39
N SER A 557 -13.83 19.12 23.84
CA SER A 557 -13.45 18.61 25.17
C SER A 557 -12.08 17.92 25.22
N VAL A 558 -11.33 17.86 24.10
CA VAL A 558 -9.94 17.37 24.12
C VAL A 558 -9.09 18.31 24.99
N PRO A 559 -8.28 17.79 25.93
CA PRO A 559 -7.36 18.62 26.70
C PRO A 559 -6.40 19.39 25.79
N ASP A 560 -6.07 20.64 26.14
CA ASP A 560 -5.35 21.56 25.24
C ASP A 560 -4.02 20.99 24.72
N ASP A 561 -3.26 20.30 25.57
CA ASP A 561 -2.00 19.61 25.22
C ASP A 561 -2.16 18.59 24.08
N TRP A 562 -3.36 18.05 23.90
CA TRP A 562 -3.69 17.01 22.92
C TRP A 562 -4.47 17.54 21.71
N LYS A 563 -4.94 18.79 21.77
CA LYS A 563 -5.88 19.36 20.80
C LYS A 563 -5.26 19.48 19.41
N ASN A 564 -4.04 19.97 19.33
CA ASN A 564 -3.29 20.05 18.07
C ASN A 564 -3.00 18.68 17.45
N ILE A 565 -2.74 17.67 18.28
CA ILE A 565 -2.50 16.28 17.82
C ILE A 565 -3.75 15.70 17.16
N LEU A 566 -4.92 16.01 17.73
CA LEU A 566 -6.21 15.50 17.28
C LEU A 566 -6.93 16.41 16.26
N LEU A 567 -6.34 17.54 15.87
CA LEU A 567 -6.90 18.42 14.84
C LEU A 567 -7.14 17.68 13.52
N VAL A 568 -6.22 16.78 13.14
CA VAL A 568 -6.35 15.92 11.95
C VAL A 568 -7.56 14.98 12.05
N CYS A 569 -8.01 14.67 13.27
CA CYS A 569 -9.17 13.82 13.53
C CYS A 569 -10.46 14.62 13.80
N GLN A 570 -10.47 15.95 13.62
CA GLN A 570 -11.61 16.80 13.99
C GLN A 570 -12.92 16.36 13.31
N GLU A 571 -12.91 16.08 12.00
CA GLU A 571 -14.10 15.58 11.28
C GLU A 571 -14.57 14.22 11.81
N LYS A 572 -13.62 13.32 12.12
CA LYS A 572 -13.93 12.01 12.69
C LYS A 572 -14.55 12.12 14.08
N LEU A 573 -14.05 13.04 14.90
CA LEU A 573 -14.59 13.34 16.22
C LEU A 573 -15.99 13.95 16.11
N LEU A 574 -16.27 14.74 15.07
CA LEU A 574 -17.63 15.24 14.80
C LEU A 574 -18.60 14.10 14.46
N GLU A 575 -18.19 13.16 13.59
CA GLU A 575 -19.00 11.97 13.29
C GLU A 575 -19.29 11.15 14.55
N LEU A 576 -18.27 10.90 15.37
CA LEU A 576 -18.41 10.19 16.65
C LEU A 576 -19.32 10.97 17.63
N SER A 577 -19.20 12.29 17.67
CA SER A 577 -20.05 13.16 18.49
C SER A 577 -21.53 13.00 18.13
N ASN A 578 -21.84 12.85 16.84
CA ASN A 578 -23.20 12.62 16.36
C ASN A 578 -23.70 11.24 16.78
N VAL A 579 -22.92 10.19 16.53
CA VAL A 579 -23.29 8.81 16.88
C VAL A 579 -23.54 8.67 18.38
N LEU A 580 -22.63 9.19 19.20
CA LEU A 580 -22.70 9.08 20.66
C LEU A 580 -23.78 9.98 21.29
N SER A 581 -24.30 10.97 20.57
CA SER A 581 -25.42 11.78 21.05
C SER A 581 -26.76 11.07 20.94
N THR A 582 -26.83 9.94 20.23
CA THR A 582 -28.08 9.20 19.96
C THR A 582 -28.33 8.02 20.90
N LYS A 583 -27.32 7.59 21.67
CA LYS A 583 -27.38 6.39 22.50
C LYS A 583 -26.67 6.57 23.83
N GLU A 584 -27.06 5.79 24.83
CA GLU A 584 -26.38 5.74 26.12
C GLU A 584 -25.07 4.95 26.01
N PHE A 585 -23.98 5.53 26.49
CA PHE A 585 -22.64 4.94 26.41
C PHE A 585 -21.83 5.16 27.68
N LEU A 586 -20.77 4.37 27.83
CA LEU A 586 -19.80 4.42 28.91
C LEU A 586 -18.40 4.68 28.34
N PRO A 587 -17.50 5.37 29.07
CA PRO A 587 -17.79 6.12 30.30
C PRO A 587 -18.66 7.36 30.01
N SER A 588 -19.06 8.11 31.05
CA SER A 588 -19.81 9.35 30.82
C SER A 588 -19.01 10.36 29.98
N LYS A 589 -19.70 11.31 29.34
CA LYS A 589 -19.10 12.31 28.43
C LYS A 589 -17.83 12.96 28.98
N ASP A 590 -17.85 13.36 30.26
CA ASP A 590 -16.73 14.05 30.91
C ASP A 590 -15.49 13.17 31.13
N HIS A 591 -15.65 11.85 31.05
CA HIS A 591 -14.58 10.88 31.32
C HIS A 591 -14.00 10.26 30.05
N VAL A 592 -14.50 10.59 28.85
CA VAL A 592 -13.97 10.04 27.59
C VAL A 592 -12.49 10.34 27.42
N TRP A 593 -12.05 11.53 27.82
CA TRP A 593 -10.65 11.97 27.75
C TRP A 593 -9.88 11.87 29.07
N ALA A 594 -10.42 11.18 30.09
CA ALA A 594 -9.81 11.12 31.42
C ALA A 594 -8.35 10.64 31.40
N ALA A 595 -8.02 9.63 30.57
CA ALA A 595 -6.65 9.14 30.42
C ALA A 595 -5.68 10.22 29.91
N LEU A 596 -6.10 11.05 28.94
CA LEU A 596 -5.31 12.14 28.38
C LEU A 596 -5.20 13.33 29.34
N ALA A 597 -6.27 13.62 30.07
CA ALA A 597 -6.32 14.70 31.06
C ALA A 597 -5.41 14.41 32.27
N LEU A 598 -5.35 13.14 32.70
CA LEU A 598 -4.51 12.71 33.83
C LEU A 598 -3.04 12.48 33.44
N THR A 599 -2.77 12.24 32.16
CA THR A 599 -1.42 11.98 31.64
C THR A 599 -1.09 13.00 30.54
N PRO A 600 -0.62 14.22 30.90
CA PRO A 600 -0.16 15.21 29.92
C PRO A 600 0.89 14.63 28.96
N PHE A 601 0.88 15.08 27.71
CA PHE A 601 1.67 14.50 26.62
C PHE A 601 3.17 14.32 26.97
N HIS A 602 3.78 15.33 27.58
CA HIS A 602 5.21 15.32 27.94
C HIS A 602 5.55 14.46 29.17
N SER A 603 4.55 14.08 29.97
CA SER A 603 4.75 13.27 31.18
C SER A 603 4.77 11.76 30.90
N ILE A 604 4.51 11.35 29.66
CA ILE A 604 4.34 9.93 29.31
C ILE A 604 5.66 9.18 29.44
N LYS A 605 5.64 8.15 30.28
CA LYS A 605 6.73 7.18 30.47
C LYS A 605 6.33 5.81 29.91
N VAL A 606 5.09 5.42 30.13
CA VAL A 606 4.54 4.10 29.79
C VAL A 606 3.18 4.27 29.14
N VAL A 607 2.90 3.50 28.09
CA VAL A 607 1.57 3.43 27.46
C VAL A 607 1.06 2.00 27.57
N ILE A 608 -0.07 1.81 28.25
CA ILE A 608 -0.74 0.51 28.37
C ILE A 608 -2.02 0.56 27.55
N LEU A 609 -2.14 -0.37 26.58
CA LEU A 609 -3.29 -0.42 25.69
C LEU A 609 -4.37 -1.39 26.19
N GLY A 610 -5.54 -0.84 26.47
CA GLY A 610 -6.78 -1.60 26.68
C GLY A 610 -7.58 -1.76 25.39
N GLN A 611 -8.60 -2.62 25.41
CA GLN A 611 -9.47 -2.83 24.25
C GLN A 611 -10.57 -1.76 24.18
N ASP A 612 -11.49 -1.81 25.13
CA ASP A 612 -12.64 -0.92 25.31
C ASP A 612 -12.95 -0.75 26.81
N PRO A 613 -13.71 0.28 27.21
CA PRO A 613 -14.11 0.46 28.61
C PRO A 613 -14.96 -0.72 29.11
N TYR A 614 -15.01 -0.92 30.43
CA TYR A 614 -15.91 -1.93 30.99
C TYR A 614 -17.38 -1.59 30.65
N PRO A 615 -18.14 -2.51 30.03
CA PRO A 615 -19.50 -2.23 29.58
C PRO A 615 -20.52 -2.20 30.73
N THR A 616 -20.10 -2.49 31.96
CA THR A 616 -20.95 -2.46 33.15
C THR A 616 -21.12 -1.01 33.64
N PRO A 617 -22.36 -0.50 33.76
CA PRO A 617 -22.62 0.84 34.31
C PRO A 617 -21.92 1.08 35.65
N GLY A 618 -21.30 2.26 35.80
CA GLY A 618 -20.56 2.64 37.01
C GLY A 618 -19.16 2.05 37.15
N HIS A 619 -18.75 1.12 36.27
CA HIS A 619 -17.40 0.55 36.28
C HIS A 619 -16.41 1.45 35.52
N ALA A 620 -16.68 1.80 34.26
CA ALA A 620 -15.74 2.55 33.44
C ALA A 620 -15.53 4.00 33.94
N ASN A 621 -14.29 4.36 34.27
CA ASN A 621 -13.89 5.70 34.69
C ASN A 621 -13.06 6.45 33.62
N GLY A 622 -12.94 5.90 32.41
CA GLY A 622 -12.20 6.49 31.28
C GLY A 622 -10.75 6.04 31.12
N LEU A 623 -10.20 5.28 32.08
CA LEU A 623 -8.86 4.71 31.99
C LEU A 623 -8.94 3.22 31.64
N ALA A 624 -8.00 2.73 30.82
CA ALA A 624 -7.89 1.30 30.52
C ALA A 624 -7.66 0.47 31.79
N PHE A 625 -8.37 -0.65 31.90
CA PHE A 625 -8.31 -1.59 33.03
C PHE A 625 -8.64 -1.01 34.42
N SER A 626 -9.13 0.24 34.50
CA SER A 626 -9.47 0.89 35.76
C SER A 626 -10.98 0.95 35.97
N VAL A 627 -11.40 0.94 37.24
CA VAL A 627 -12.78 1.19 37.67
C VAL A 627 -12.84 2.17 38.83
N SER A 628 -14.05 2.64 39.16
CA SER A 628 -14.28 3.48 40.35
C SER A 628 -13.81 2.79 41.65
N SER A 629 -13.32 3.56 42.63
CA SER A 629 -12.76 2.98 43.86
C SER A 629 -13.77 2.15 44.68
N ASN A 630 -15.06 2.43 44.56
CA ASN A 630 -16.15 1.72 45.25
C ASN A 630 -16.65 0.48 44.49
N THR A 631 -16.10 0.15 43.33
CA THR A 631 -16.55 -0.98 42.50
C THR A 631 -16.16 -2.32 43.14
N ASN A 632 -17.17 -3.10 43.54
CA ASN A 632 -17.00 -4.46 44.08
C ASN A 632 -18.14 -5.35 43.54
N PRO A 633 -17.86 -6.55 42.98
CA PRO A 633 -16.56 -7.16 42.73
C PRO A 633 -15.73 -6.47 41.64
N LEU A 634 -14.40 -6.48 41.82
CA LEU A 634 -13.46 -6.02 40.79
C LEU A 634 -13.64 -6.82 39.48
N PRO A 635 -13.49 -6.19 38.30
CA PRO A 635 -13.52 -6.88 37.03
C PRO A 635 -12.46 -7.99 36.93
N ALA A 636 -12.78 -9.06 36.20
CA ALA A 636 -11.93 -10.24 36.15
C ALA A 636 -10.53 -9.96 35.56
N SER A 637 -10.42 -9.09 34.56
CA SER A 637 -9.13 -8.69 34.01
C SER A 637 -8.28 -7.93 35.02
N LEU A 638 -8.87 -7.01 35.79
CA LEU A 638 -8.15 -6.25 36.82
C LEU A 638 -7.73 -7.14 37.99
N LYS A 639 -8.57 -8.11 38.41
CA LYS A 639 -8.18 -9.14 39.39
C LYS A 639 -6.94 -9.92 38.95
N ASN A 640 -6.85 -10.26 37.66
CA ASN A 640 -5.68 -10.95 37.12
C ASN A 640 -4.44 -10.03 37.06
N ILE A 641 -4.61 -8.75 36.69
CA ILE A 641 -3.53 -7.74 36.74
C ILE A 641 -2.98 -7.62 38.16
N TYR A 642 -3.84 -7.50 39.18
CA TYR A 642 -3.42 -7.44 40.59
C TYR A 642 -2.78 -8.73 41.10
N LYS A 643 -3.27 -9.89 40.65
CA LYS A 643 -2.64 -11.17 40.97
C LYS A 643 -1.23 -11.25 40.39
N GLU A 644 -1.03 -10.84 39.13
CA GLU A 644 0.31 -10.79 38.52
C GLU A 644 1.18 -9.73 39.22
N LEU A 645 0.65 -8.55 39.53
CA LEU A 645 1.36 -7.49 40.24
C LEU A 645 1.90 -7.96 41.60
N SER A 646 1.06 -8.64 42.37
CA SER A 646 1.43 -9.20 43.67
C SER A 646 2.48 -10.30 43.55
N GLN A 647 2.37 -11.16 42.52
CA GLN A 647 3.35 -12.22 42.25
C GLN A 647 4.69 -11.66 41.74
N ASP A 648 4.66 -10.61 40.94
CA ASP A 648 5.85 -9.98 40.35
C ASP A 648 6.65 -9.17 41.39
N LEU A 649 5.97 -8.39 42.23
CA LEU A 649 6.61 -7.47 43.18
C LEU A 649 6.56 -7.91 44.65
N GLY A 650 5.87 -9.01 44.98
CA GLY A 650 5.86 -9.61 46.32
C GLY A 650 5.14 -8.80 47.40
N LYS A 651 4.22 -7.89 47.03
CA LYS A 651 3.39 -7.10 47.97
C LYS A 651 1.90 -7.38 47.74
N ASP A 652 1.08 -7.10 48.76
CA ASP A 652 -0.38 -7.24 48.65
C ASP A 652 -0.98 -6.20 47.68
N PRO A 653 -1.90 -6.60 46.79
CA PRO A 653 -2.48 -5.69 45.82
C PRO A 653 -3.46 -4.70 46.47
N PRO A 654 -3.72 -3.54 45.84
CA PRO A 654 -4.71 -2.58 46.32
C PRO A 654 -6.12 -3.17 46.43
N VAL A 655 -6.88 -2.74 47.43
CA VAL A 655 -8.26 -3.19 47.66
C VAL A 655 -9.31 -2.48 46.79
N HIS A 656 -8.90 -1.48 46.00
CA HIS A 656 -9.76 -0.71 45.09
C HIS A 656 -9.37 -0.92 43.63
N GLY A 657 -10.27 -0.62 42.70
CA GLY A 657 -10.01 -0.80 41.26
C GLY A 657 -9.56 0.44 40.49
N ASN A 658 -9.34 1.58 41.16
CA ASN A 658 -8.94 2.83 40.52
C ASN A 658 -7.42 2.90 40.32
N LEU A 659 -6.98 3.07 39.07
CA LEU A 659 -5.57 3.15 38.65
C LEU A 659 -5.10 4.59 38.35
N GLU A 660 -5.84 5.61 38.81
CA GLU A 660 -5.49 7.02 38.64
C GLU A 660 -4.09 7.36 39.20
N SER A 661 -3.63 6.66 40.25
CA SER A 661 -2.28 6.82 40.79
C SER A 661 -1.20 6.47 39.76
N TRP A 662 -1.45 5.51 38.86
CA TRP A 662 -0.50 5.16 37.79
C TRP A 662 -0.50 6.24 36.70
N ALA A 663 -1.68 6.73 36.32
CA ALA A 663 -1.80 7.78 35.31
C ALA A 663 -1.03 9.05 35.69
N LYS A 664 -1.17 9.50 36.94
CA LYS A 664 -0.43 10.67 37.48
C LYS A 664 1.08 10.52 37.49
N GLN A 665 1.60 9.29 37.41
CA GLN A 665 3.04 8.99 37.36
C GLN A 665 3.58 8.87 35.91
N GLY A 666 2.74 9.11 34.90
CA GLY A 666 3.13 9.03 33.49
C GLY A 666 2.75 7.72 32.79
N VAL A 667 1.83 6.93 33.36
CA VAL A 667 1.30 5.71 32.75
C VAL A 667 0.00 6.03 31.99
N LEU A 668 0.08 6.22 30.68
CA LEU A 668 -1.09 6.44 29.86
C LEU A 668 -1.88 5.13 29.70
N LEU A 669 -3.01 5.04 30.39
CA LEU A 669 -3.95 3.91 30.36
C LEU A 669 -5.01 4.13 29.26
N LEU A 670 -4.66 3.83 28.01
CA LEU A 670 -5.46 4.18 26.83
C LEU A 670 -6.20 2.96 26.27
N ASN A 671 -7.53 3.04 26.11
CA ASN A 671 -8.27 2.03 25.37
C ASN A 671 -8.16 2.27 23.86
N THR A 672 -8.12 1.22 23.03
CA THR A 672 -8.14 1.35 21.57
C THR A 672 -9.49 1.86 21.04
N VAL A 673 -10.56 1.61 21.78
CA VAL A 673 -11.90 2.17 21.61
C VAL A 673 -12.25 2.92 22.89
N LEU A 674 -12.59 4.21 22.83
CA LEU A 674 -12.74 5.03 24.06
C LEU A 674 -14.13 4.98 24.69
N THR A 675 -15.14 4.48 23.98
CA THR A 675 -16.51 4.34 24.50
C THR A 675 -17.12 2.98 24.18
N VAL A 676 -18.20 2.61 24.87
CA VAL A 676 -18.96 1.38 24.66
C VAL A 676 -20.43 1.58 25.02
N GLU A 677 -21.36 0.94 24.32
CA GLU A 677 -22.76 0.86 24.76
C GLU A 677 -22.86 0.04 26.05
N SER A 678 -23.73 0.47 26.96
CA SER A 678 -24.00 -0.23 28.21
C SER A 678 -24.38 -1.70 27.97
N GLY A 679 -23.70 -2.62 28.64
CA GLY A 679 -23.92 -4.07 28.54
C GLY A 679 -23.38 -4.75 27.27
N SER A 680 -22.85 -4.00 26.31
CA SER A 680 -22.46 -4.51 24.98
C SER A 680 -20.99 -4.26 24.68
N PRO A 681 -20.05 -5.13 25.15
CA PRO A 681 -18.64 -4.99 24.84
C PRO A 681 -18.37 -4.91 23.33
N GLN A 682 -17.40 -4.08 22.94
CA GLN A 682 -16.98 -3.82 21.55
C GLN A 682 -18.06 -3.20 20.64
N SER A 683 -19.20 -2.77 21.17
CA SER A 683 -20.29 -2.15 20.40
C SER A 683 -19.87 -0.91 19.60
N HIS A 684 -18.88 -0.17 20.07
CA HIS A 684 -18.29 0.98 19.37
C HIS A 684 -16.96 0.66 18.70
N SER A 685 -16.63 -0.61 18.47
CA SER A 685 -15.53 -0.94 17.57
C SER A 685 -15.92 -0.61 16.13
N LYS A 686 -14.94 -0.17 15.33
CA LYS A 686 -15.06 0.13 13.90
C LYS A 686 -15.96 1.33 13.55
N ILE A 687 -16.40 2.12 14.53
CA ILE A 687 -17.16 3.35 14.28
C ILE A 687 -16.25 4.59 14.14
N GLY A 688 -14.95 4.47 14.43
CA GLY A 688 -13.98 5.56 14.22
C GLY A 688 -12.94 5.75 15.33
N TRP A 689 -13.15 5.19 16.52
CA TRP A 689 -12.24 5.38 17.65
C TRP A 689 -10.82 4.86 17.38
N GLU A 690 -10.70 3.76 16.63
CA GLU A 690 -9.39 3.18 16.33
C GLU A 690 -8.51 4.12 15.48
N GLU A 691 -9.10 4.98 14.65
CA GLU A 691 -8.36 5.99 13.86
C GLU A 691 -7.83 7.10 14.77
N VAL A 692 -8.65 7.55 15.73
CA VAL A 692 -8.28 8.56 16.73
C VAL A 692 -7.16 8.04 17.64
N THR A 693 -7.30 6.81 18.15
CA THR A 693 -6.30 6.22 19.06
C THR A 693 -5.02 5.84 18.33
N ASP A 694 -5.08 5.46 17.05
CA ASP A 694 -3.88 5.28 16.21
C ASP A 694 -3.11 6.59 16.01
N GLN A 695 -3.81 7.71 15.83
CA GLN A 695 -3.17 9.02 15.73
C GLN A 695 -2.49 9.43 17.05
N LEU A 696 -3.11 9.13 18.20
CA LEU A 696 -2.51 9.36 19.52
C LEU A 696 -1.25 8.50 19.71
N ILE A 697 -1.34 7.19 19.48
CA ILE A 697 -0.22 6.26 19.62
C ILE A 697 0.94 6.67 18.70
N ARG A 698 0.64 7.02 17.45
CA ARG A 698 1.64 7.49 16.49
C ARG A 698 2.31 8.79 16.93
N SER A 699 1.53 9.75 17.44
CA SER A 699 2.08 11.03 17.88
C SER A 699 2.97 10.86 19.10
N ILE A 700 2.57 10.01 20.05
CA ILE A 700 3.41 9.63 21.20
C ILE A 700 4.70 8.97 20.70
N ALA A 701 4.60 7.95 19.84
CA ALA A 701 5.78 7.27 19.31
C ALA A 701 6.69 8.19 18.49
N ALA A 702 6.14 9.20 17.81
CA ALA A 702 6.93 10.12 17.00
C ALA A 702 7.63 11.22 17.81
N GLN A 703 6.98 11.73 18.87
CA GLN A 703 7.40 12.96 19.57
C GLN A 703 7.94 12.72 20.99
N THR A 704 7.86 11.49 21.50
CA THR A 704 8.48 11.13 22.80
C THR A 704 9.73 10.29 22.59
N GLU A 705 10.64 10.27 23.56
CA GLU A 705 11.82 9.39 23.56
C GLU A 705 11.76 8.44 24.77
N GLY A 706 12.19 7.19 24.61
CA GLY A 706 12.27 6.22 25.70
C GLY A 706 10.92 5.86 26.32
N THR A 707 9.83 5.96 25.58
CA THR A 707 8.50 5.50 26.03
C THR A 707 8.39 3.98 25.93
N ILE A 708 7.80 3.35 26.95
CA ILE A 708 7.55 1.91 26.99
C ILE A 708 6.10 1.62 26.61
N PHE A 709 5.89 0.82 25.57
CA PHE A 709 4.56 0.40 25.12
C PHE A 709 4.24 -1.01 25.61
N VAL A 710 3.12 -1.18 26.30
CA VAL A 710 2.69 -2.45 26.89
C VAL A 710 1.50 -2.98 26.11
N LEU A 711 1.72 -4.09 25.40
CA LEU A 711 0.79 -4.68 24.45
C LEU A 711 0.29 -6.04 24.97
N TRP A 712 -0.76 -6.00 25.78
CA TRP A 712 -1.39 -7.20 26.31
C TRP A 712 -2.43 -7.77 25.34
N GLY A 713 -2.12 -8.93 24.77
CA GLY A 713 -2.99 -9.64 23.83
C GLY A 713 -2.88 -9.18 22.38
N LYS A 714 -3.43 -10.00 21.48
CA LYS A 714 -3.31 -9.82 20.02
C LYS A 714 -3.84 -8.47 19.52
N SER A 715 -4.90 -7.95 20.10
CA SER A 715 -5.50 -6.67 19.71
C SER A 715 -4.52 -5.50 19.90
N ALA A 716 -3.78 -5.49 21.02
CA ALA A 716 -2.75 -4.50 21.28
C ALA A 716 -1.48 -4.77 20.45
N GLN A 717 -1.06 -6.03 20.32
CA GLN A 717 0.14 -6.42 19.56
C GLN A 717 0.08 -6.02 18.08
N VAL A 718 -1.11 -6.00 17.46
CA VAL A 718 -1.29 -5.50 16.09
C VAL A 718 -0.81 -4.05 15.93
N LYS A 719 -0.86 -3.25 16.99
CA LYS A 719 -0.41 -1.84 16.99
C LYS A 719 1.12 -1.71 16.95
N LYS A 720 1.88 -2.78 17.19
CA LYS A 720 3.34 -2.82 17.05
C LYS A 720 3.80 -2.36 15.67
N LYS A 721 3.05 -2.70 14.61
CA LYS A 721 3.31 -2.23 13.23
C LYS A 721 3.39 -0.70 13.11
N VAL A 722 2.65 0.04 13.94
CA VAL A 722 2.68 1.51 13.96
C VAL A 722 3.91 2.03 14.71
N LEU A 723 4.40 1.25 15.69
CA LEU A 723 5.52 1.60 16.56
C LEU A 723 6.88 1.25 15.94
N ASP A 724 6.97 0.22 15.08
CA ASP A 724 8.23 -0.33 14.55
C ASP A 724 9.15 0.74 13.93
N LEU A 725 8.57 1.74 13.25
CA LEU A 725 9.29 2.88 12.65
C LEU A 725 10.00 3.77 13.69
N TYR A 726 9.55 3.77 14.93
CA TYR A 726 10.01 4.64 16.01
C TYR A 726 10.81 3.90 17.09
N LEU A 727 10.76 2.56 17.13
CA LEU A 727 11.39 1.77 18.19
C LEU A 727 12.89 2.05 18.33
N GLN A 728 13.63 1.96 17.22
CA GLN A 728 15.06 2.23 17.22
C GLN A 728 15.36 3.73 17.25
N LYS A 729 14.60 4.53 16.48
CA LYS A 729 14.83 5.97 16.32
C LYS A 729 14.72 6.73 17.65
N ASN A 730 13.67 6.44 18.42
CA ASN A 730 13.33 7.15 19.66
C ASN A 730 13.57 6.29 20.91
N LYS A 731 14.34 5.20 20.77
CA LYS A 731 14.73 4.28 21.86
C LYS A 731 13.52 3.75 22.66
N HIS A 732 12.38 3.56 22.00
CA HIS A 732 11.20 2.98 22.63
C HIS A 732 11.40 1.50 22.90
N ARG A 733 10.66 0.99 23.89
CA ARG A 733 10.63 -0.45 24.21
C ARG A 733 9.20 -0.96 24.16
N VAL A 734 9.03 -2.22 23.81
CA VAL A 734 7.72 -2.88 23.74
C VAL A 734 7.72 -4.10 24.65
N PHE A 735 6.75 -4.15 25.57
CA PHE A 735 6.48 -5.32 26.38
C PHE A 735 5.25 -6.04 25.84
N GLU A 736 5.37 -7.32 25.49
CA GLU A 736 4.27 -8.12 24.90
C GLU A 736 3.97 -9.34 25.78
N SER A 737 2.68 -9.58 26.06
CA SER A 737 2.23 -10.81 26.73
C SER A 737 0.81 -11.18 26.32
N SER A 738 0.29 -12.33 26.79
CA SER A 738 -1.13 -12.66 26.65
C SER A 738 -2.01 -11.63 27.38
N HIS A 739 -3.30 -11.55 27.02
CA HIS A 739 -4.23 -10.59 27.63
C HIS A 739 -4.58 -11.01 29.08
N PRO A 740 -4.79 -10.07 30.03
CA PRO A 740 -5.18 -10.38 31.41
C PRO A 740 -6.59 -10.97 31.57
N SER A 741 -7.29 -11.32 30.47
CA SER A 741 -8.66 -11.85 30.58
C SER A 741 -8.64 -13.28 31.08
N PRO A 742 -9.71 -13.77 31.75
CA PRO A 742 -9.80 -15.16 32.21
C PRO A 742 -9.55 -16.20 31.11
N LEU A 743 -9.87 -15.87 29.86
CA LEU A 743 -9.70 -16.74 28.69
C LEU A 743 -8.23 -16.96 28.28
N SER A 744 -7.33 -16.08 28.68
CA SER A 744 -5.93 -16.11 28.20
C SER A 744 -4.87 -15.86 29.27
N ALA A 745 -5.26 -15.49 30.50
CA ALA A 745 -4.29 -15.15 31.54
C ALA A 745 -3.34 -16.32 31.89
N TYR A 746 -3.87 -17.55 31.96
CA TYR A 746 -3.09 -18.77 32.18
C TYR A 746 -2.24 -19.20 30.97
N ARG A 747 -2.45 -18.60 29.80
CA ARG A 747 -1.72 -18.89 28.56
C ARG A 747 -0.55 -17.92 28.33
N GLY A 748 0.02 -17.35 29.39
CA GLY A 748 1.20 -16.50 29.33
C GLY A 748 1.00 -15.02 29.68
N PHE A 749 -0.04 -14.66 30.44
CA PHE A 749 -0.04 -13.39 31.17
C PHE A 749 0.55 -13.60 32.56
N PHE A 750 0.13 -14.65 33.26
CA PHE A 750 0.72 -14.99 34.55
C PHE A 750 2.18 -15.43 34.39
N GLY A 751 3.05 -14.89 35.23
CA GLY A 751 4.49 -15.10 35.18
C GLY A 751 5.21 -14.27 34.10
N SER A 752 4.51 -13.36 33.42
CA SER A 752 5.13 -12.47 32.42
C SER A 752 5.95 -11.35 33.06
N LYS A 753 5.71 -11.02 34.34
CA LYS A 753 6.45 -10.03 35.12
C LYS A 753 6.55 -8.63 34.48
N PRO A 754 5.42 -8.04 34.04
CA PRO A 754 5.46 -6.76 33.34
C PRO A 754 5.94 -5.61 34.23
N PHE A 755 5.63 -5.60 35.52
CA PHE A 755 5.83 -4.44 36.38
C PHE A 755 7.29 -4.27 36.78
N SER A 756 7.95 -5.36 37.19
CA SER A 756 9.39 -5.35 37.49
C SER A 756 10.21 -5.05 36.23
N THR A 757 9.84 -5.65 35.08
CA THR A 757 10.49 -5.41 33.78
C THR A 757 10.36 -3.95 33.35
N ILE A 758 9.15 -3.36 33.44
CA ILE A 758 8.93 -1.95 33.09
C ILE A 758 9.77 -1.04 33.99
N ASN A 759 9.80 -1.25 35.30
CA ASN A 759 10.60 -0.43 36.21
C ASN A 759 12.11 -0.56 35.96
N GLN A 760 12.58 -1.76 35.61
CA GLN A 760 13.96 -1.95 35.15
C GLN A 760 14.25 -1.13 33.89
N TRP A 761 13.38 -1.21 32.88
CA TRP A 761 13.54 -0.47 31.64
C TRP A 761 13.46 1.04 31.81
N LEU A 762 12.59 1.54 32.71
CA LEU A 762 12.54 2.96 33.05
C LEU A 762 13.88 3.40 33.66
N THR A 763 14.44 2.61 34.58
CA THR A 763 15.74 2.89 35.20
C THR A 763 16.86 2.94 34.15
N GLU A 764 16.88 1.98 33.22
CA GLU A 764 17.86 1.95 32.11
C GLU A 764 17.70 3.15 31.15
N LEU A 765 16.48 3.68 31.01
CA LEU A 765 16.15 4.87 30.24
C LEU A 765 16.26 6.17 31.06
N GLN A 766 16.82 6.11 32.28
CA GLN A 766 16.99 7.25 33.19
C GLN A 766 15.69 7.96 33.57
N LYS A 767 14.58 7.22 33.63
CA LYS A 767 13.27 7.69 34.09
C LYS A 767 12.95 7.11 35.45
N GLU A 768 12.22 7.88 36.27
CA GLU A 768 11.76 7.39 37.58
C GLU A 768 10.84 6.18 37.42
N PRO A 769 11.07 5.08 38.18
CA PRO A 769 10.18 3.93 38.24
C PRO A 769 8.75 4.31 38.66
N VAL A 770 7.79 3.47 38.30
CA VAL A 770 6.39 3.64 38.71
C VAL A 770 6.15 2.93 40.04
N GLU A 771 5.52 3.62 40.98
CA GLU A 771 4.94 3.04 42.20
C GLU A 771 3.58 2.42 41.85
N TRP A 772 3.57 1.09 41.74
CA TRP A 772 2.42 0.33 41.24
C TRP A 772 1.34 0.02 42.30
N PHE A 773 1.60 0.25 43.59
CA PHE A 773 0.69 -0.08 44.71
C PHE A 773 -0.08 1.13 45.23
#